data_AF-A0A5N0T9K4-F1
#
_entry.id   AF-A0A5N0T9K4-F1
#
_cell.length_a   1.000
_cell.length_b   1.000
_cell.length_c   1.000
_cell.angle_alpha   90.00
_cell.angle_beta   90.00
_cell.angle_gamma   90.00
#
_symmetry.space_group_name_H-M   'P 1'
#
loop_
_entity.id
_entity.type
_entity.pdbx_description
1 polymer ?
#
loop_
_entity_poly.entity_id
_entity_poly.type
_entity_poly.pdbx_seq_one_letter_code
_entity_poly.pdbx_strand_id
1 'polypeptide(L)'
;MKRVLPALLIIAALVVAGLVATRPAQAASPGSGFGEWGPSTRFGWHGSMIVDGIHTYCIFPGLPLPTGESQDRGISADAAGLDPQRLTAINMLISTYGQTTDPVQAAGVGWAVKAIADRETALHTFGYPGDSLAGAVDWVFRHIAPAHSLAVQHLVETYYAEGMAMPVGAQTASGSLQFTTDASDPLLGTVTVIADQPDARGTLALEHAVFTDTGEATLEDARVGQAYALTATPGTGREPVTVRGSGTFQGGFRPAVHHFTTAGGQDTAGPAGRTEFPVAGEDATPRETTFAPVVTTQVAHRYIPSGRYVDDVTFLSARGAWPRTAEQGYLPVRATATLYRTDREPLLTPEVPADAEVVATLEATTDGAVGPTAPYRVESDEPLPGPGFYTAVWTIDADGQHAETIAALEEGYRWQEQFGEQTQITMLTAVSSQAEPVVAVGAPLTDDLIVSGVLPADGLHLTASVHRVPDGVAEADACTPENLLWAGPEQPVHITAPGRTRIEGPAAPDFGTYVWRERAVDAQGLLVHEGACGVEAETTRAPLPTVETRALAAVGWGGEATDTAIVTGPIPATGSTTLTFQLHRGTEGVAPADACTPDSLVADTSATPITVTAAGEFLSPGMRLHHPGAHYWIERLWYTPEGGEPRLLAEGACGLENETTMVERPGLTTRAVERAALDAPFHDSAVITGLGEGVDAEVVFTVFHTEADERPICTPANLETTTTAVPVTGAGEYRSPEVRSSTPGAKHWIAELRARVSPDAEPVVLHTGTCGEDGETTYVDVLAETGAATPPAPMRVVGGLGAVLVAAGLLVAAGARRRPAPATSAATPETH
;
A
#
# COMPACT_ATOMS: atom_id res chain seq x y z
N MET A 1 35.08 -41.94 -28.56
CA MET A 1 35.48 -43.37 -28.62
C MET A 1 35.78 -43.78 -30.06
N LYS A 2 36.56 -44.85 -30.31
CA LYS A 2 36.95 -45.33 -31.66
C LYS A 2 35.86 -46.21 -32.31
N ARG A 3 35.57 -46.00 -33.61
CA ARG A 3 35.22 -46.96 -34.71
C ARG A 3 34.54 -46.16 -35.85
N VAL A 4 35.09 -45.99 -37.06
CA VAL A 4 35.43 -46.92 -38.18
C VAL A 4 34.30 -47.07 -39.22
N LEU A 5 34.42 -46.31 -40.35
CA LEU A 5 34.11 -46.59 -41.79
C LEU A 5 32.70 -47.10 -42.25
N PRO A 6 32.34 -47.03 -43.56
CA PRO A 6 32.58 -45.98 -44.60
C PRO A 6 31.39 -45.78 -45.62
N ALA A 7 31.62 -44.96 -46.67
CA ALA A 7 30.85 -44.80 -47.94
C ALA A 7 29.47 -44.09 -47.85
N LEU A 8 28.95 -43.37 -48.86
CA LEU A 8 29.40 -42.94 -50.21
C LEU A 8 29.33 -41.37 -50.25
N LEU A 9 30.10 -40.61 -51.03
CA LEU A 9 30.13 -40.52 -52.50
C LEU A 9 31.46 -39.88 -52.96
N ILE A 10 32.07 -40.46 -53.99
CA ILE A 10 33.19 -39.89 -54.76
C ILE A 10 32.64 -39.47 -56.14
N ILE A 11 33.35 -38.58 -56.86
CA ILE A 11 33.05 -37.92 -58.15
C ILE A 11 32.49 -36.49 -57.88
N ALA A 12 33.11 -35.39 -58.32
CA ALA A 12 34.20 -35.21 -59.30
C ALA A 12 35.25 -34.17 -58.85
N ALA A 13 36.46 -34.61 -58.52
CA ALA A 13 37.62 -33.72 -58.34
C ALA A 13 38.94 -34.48 -58.49
N LEU A 14 39.30 -34.89 -59.71
CA LEU A 14 40.70 -35.15 -60.10
C LEU A 14 40.84 -35.46 -61.60
N VAL A 15 41.95 -35.00 -62.18
CA VAL A 15 42.44 -35.31 -63.54
C VAL A 15 41.56 -34.78 -64.69
N VAL A 16 41.47 -33.45 -64.80
CA VAL A 16 41.80 -32.85 -66.11
C VAL A 16 43.32 -32.91 -66.24
N ALA A 17 43.84 -34.07 -66.64
CA ALA A 17 45.16 -34.11 -67.24
C ALA A 17 45.07 -33.22 -68.47
N GLY A 18 45.92 -32.20 -68.54
CA GLY A 18 45.94 -31.29 -69.67
C GLY A 18 46.26 -32.06 -70.95
N LEU A 19 45.22 -32.44 -71.70
CA LEU A 19 45.30 -32.28 -73.14
C LEU A 19 45.53 -30.78 -73.35
N VAL A 20 46.80 -30.41 -73.50
CA VAL A 20 47.18 -29.21 -74.23
C VAL A 20 46.71 -29.46 -75.65
N ALA A 21 45.42 -29.18 -75.88
CA ALA A 21 44.87 -29.00 -77.19
C ALA A 21 45.55 -27.75 -77.74
N THR A 22 46.71 -27.96 -78.36
CA THR A 22 47.40 -26.92 -79.12
C THR A 22 46.39 -26.41 -80.13
N ARG A 23 45.85 -25.21 -79.89
CA ARG A 23 45.02 -24.53 -80.88
C ARG A 23 45.84 -24.51 -82.18
N PRO A 24 45.23 -24.84 -83.33
CA PRO A 24 45.95 -24.72 -84.59
C PRO A 24 46.45 -23.29 -84.67
N ALA A 25 47.74 -23.11 -84.97
CA ALA A 25 48.24 -21.78 -85.24
C ALA A 25 47.40 -21.17 -86.38
N GLN A 26 47.09 -19.89 -86.25
CA GLN A 26 46.53 -19.09 -87.33
C GLN A 26 47.52 -17.99 -87.69
N ALA A 27 47.68 -17.74 -88.98
CA ALA A 27 48.31 -16.52 -89.45
C ALA A 27 47.50 -15.30 -88.98
N ALA A 28 48.15 -14.33 -88.33
CA ALA A 28 47.46 -13.11 -87.93
C ALA A 28 46.94 -12.37 -89.18
N SER A 29 45.72 -11.84 -89.11
CA SER A 29 45.17 -10.98 -90.15
C SER A 29 45.26 -9.50 -89.73
N PRO A 30 45.33 -8.55 -90.68
CA PRO A 30 45.20 -7.13 -90.34
C PRO A 30 43.84 -6.90 -89.67
N GLY A 31 43.86 -6.25 -88.51
CA GLY A 31 42.66 -5.80 -87.82
C GLY A 31 42.25 -4.41 -88.30
N SER A 32 41.91 -3.53 -87.36
CA SER A 32 41.64 -2.12 -87.66
C SER A 32 42.90 -1.27 -87.47
N GLY A 33 43.21 -0.44 -88.46
CA GLY A 33 44.42 0.38 -88.47
C GLY A 33 44.69 1.06 -89.81
N PHE A 34 45.90 1.61 -89.95
CA PHE A 34 46.38 2.29 -91.16
C PHE A 34 47.77 1.80 -91.57
N GLY A 35 48.11 1.96 -92.85
CA GLY A 35 49.41 1.57 -93.40
C GLY A 35 49.36 0.26 -94.20
N GLU A 36 50.52 -0.38 -94.36
CA GLU A 36 50.68 -1.54 -95.24
C GLU A 36 50.95 -2.82 -94.43
N TRP A 37 50.11 -3.83 -94.63
CA TRP A 37 50.26 -5.14 -93.99
C TRP A 37 51.29 -6.00 -94.73
N GLY A 38 52.53 -6.03 -94.21
CA GLY A 38 53.61 -6.86 -94.72
C GLY A 38 54.79 -6.95 -93.74
N PRO A 39 55.62 -8.01 -93.80
CA PRO A 39 56.63 -8.29 -92.78
C PRO A 39 57.69 -7.17 -92.64
N SER A 40 57.99 -6.42 -93.71
CA SER A 40 58.80 -5.21 -93.65
C SER A 40 58.37 -4.23 -94.73
N THR A 41 57.92 -3.03 -94.32
CA THR A 41 57.56 -1.92 -95.21
C THR A 41 58.05 -0.61 -94.57
N ARG A 42 58.16 0.48 -95.35
CA ARG A 42 58.80 1.73 -94.90
C ARG A 42 58.17 2.33 -93.62
N PHE A 43 56.86 2.18 -93.46
CA PHE A 43 56.12 2.70 -92.32
C PHE A 43 55.33 1.60 -91.58
N GLY A 44 55.13 0.41 -92.14
CA GLY A 44 54.43 -0.69 -91.49
C GLY A 44 52.91 -0.50 -91.34
N TRP A 45 52.34 -1.31 -90.47
CA TRP A 45 50.93 -1.29 -90.06
C TRP A 45 50.80 -0.68 -88.66
N HIS A 46 49.82 0.21 -88.50
CA HIS A 46 49.54 0.96 -87.28
C HIS A 46 48.09 0.74 -86.86
N GLY A 47 47.89 -0.22 -85.97
CA GLY A 47 46.59 -0.61 -85.47
C GLY A 47 46.63 -1.98 -84.81
N SER A 48 45.46 -2.61 -84.70
CA SER A 48 45.31 -3.99 -84.24
C SER A 48 45.59 -5.01 -85.34
N MET A 49 45.87 -6.23 -84.91
CA MET A 49 45.90 -7.45 -85.72
C MET A 49 44.97 -8.46 -85.05
N ILE A 50 44.35 -9.34 -85.82
CA ILE A 50 43.43 -10.33 -85.28
C ILE A 50 44.14 -11.68 -85.21
N VAL A 51 44.21 -12.24 -84.00
CA VAL A 51 44.69 -13.60 -83.71
C VAL A 51 43.61 -14.30 -82.91
N ASP A 52 43.16 -15.49 -83.34
CA ASP A 52 42.06 -16.26 -82.72
C ASP A 52 40.77 -15.43 -82.45
N GLY A 53 40.50 -14.42 -83.29
CA GLY A 53 39.35 -13.51 -83.15
C GLY A 53 39.53 -12.35 -82.16
N ILE A 54 40.69 -12.23 -81.53
CA ILE A 54 41.03 -11.19 -80.54
C ILE A 54 41.83 -10.08 -81.22
N HIS A 55 41.51 -8.81 -80.93
CA HIS A 55 42.36 -7.69 -81.34
C HIS A 55 43.61 -7.64 -80.47
N THR A 56 44.77 -7.94 -81.06
CA THR A 56 46.09 -7.86 -80.43
C THR A 56 46.91 -6.71 -81.01
N TYR A 57 47.94 -6.28 -80.29
CA TYR A 57 48.78 -5.14 -80.60
C TYR A 57 50.27 -5.48 -80.50
N CYS A 58 51.00 -5.17 -81.57
CA CYS A 58 52.46 -5.17 -81.65
C CYS A 58 53.10 -4.47 -80.45
N ILE A 59 53.87 -5.21 -79.63
CA ILE A 59 54.50 -4.69 -78.41
C ILE A 59 55.71 -3.82 -78.73
N PHE A 60 56.61 -4.27 -79.62
CA PHE A 60 57.89 -3.60 -79.85
C PHE A 60 57.96 -2.89 -81.22
N PRO A 61 58.20 -1.57 -81.24
CA PRO A 61 58.39 -0.84 -82.49
C PRO A 61 59.67 -1.31 -83.21
N GLY A 62 59.64 -1.29 -84.55
CA GLY A 62 60.80 -1.61 -85.40
C GLY A 62 61.04 -3.09 -85.70
N LEU A 63 60.41 -4.01 -84.96
CA LEU A 63 60.43 -5.44 -85.29
C LEU A 63 59.42 -5.80 -86.42
N PRO A 64 59.68 -6.86 -87.22
CA PRO A 64 58.80 -7.27 -88.32
C PRO A 64 57.35 -7.50 -87.87
N LEU A 65 56.39 -7.19 -88.74
CA LEU A 65 54.98 -7.46 -88.45
C LEU A 65 54.72 -8.97 -88.32
N PRO A 66 53.81 -9.39 -87.42
CA PRO A 66 53.48 -10.80 -87.19
C PRO A 66 52.59 -11.38 -88.29
N THR A 67 52.99 -11.28 -89.57
CA THR A 67 52.18 -11.75 -90.71
C THR A 67 52.21 -13.27 -90.94
N GLY A 68 52.74 -14.03 -89.99
CA GLY A 68 52.90 -15.49 -90.04
C GLY A 68 52.08 -16.19 -88.97
N GLU A 69 52.25 -17.51 -88.88
CA GLU A 69 51.57 -18.37 -87.89
C GLU A 69 51.86 -17.91 -86.45
N SER A 70 50.81 -17.45 -85.77
CA SER A 70 50.84 -16.95 -84.39
C SER A 70 50.55 -18.09 -83.40
N GLN A 71 51.25 -18.08 -82.27
CA GLN A 71 51.02 -19.01 -81.14
C GLN A 71 50.50 -18.23 -79.94
N ASP A 72 49.32 -18.61 -79.47
CA ASP A 72 48.73 -18.21 -78.20
C ASP A 72 49.59 -18.74 -77.02
N ARG A 73 50.06 -17.84 -76.15
CA ARG A 73 50.82 -18.14 -74.92
C ARG A 73 49.96 -18.01 -73.66
N GLY A 74 48.68 -17.70 -73.79
CA GLY A 74 47.76 -17.43 -72.69
C GLY A 74 48.00 -16.09 -72.03
N ILE A 75 47.44 -15.91 -70.83
CA ILE A 75 47.68 -14.73 -70.01
C ILE A 75 49.06 -14.85 -69.36
N SER A 76 49.99 -13.95 -69.72
CA SER A 76 51.38 -13.95 -69.26
C SER A 76 51.72 -12.65 -68.51
N ALA A 77 52.36 -12.82 -67.34
CA ALA A 77 52.84 -11.73 -66.47
C ALA A 77 54.33 -11.38 -66.70
N ASP A 78 54.92 -11.96 -67.75
CA ASP A 78 56.32 -11.82 -68.18
C ASP A 78 56.42 -11.56 -69.70
N ALA A 79 55.29 -11.25 -70.35
CA ALA A 79 55.15 -11.12 -71.80
C ALA A 79 56.15 -10.11 -72.37
N ALA A 80 56.89 -10.55 -73.38
CA ALA A 80 57.92 -9.76 -74.06
C ALA A 80 59.01 -9.17 -73.11
N GLY A 81 59.15 -9.70 -71.88
CA GLY A 81 60.10 -9.20 -70.88
C GLY A 81 59.71 -7.87 -70.22
N LEU A 82 58.45 -7.45 -70.33
CA LEU A 82 57.95 -6.21 -69.74
C LEU A 82 57.73 -6.34 -68.23
N ASP A 83 57.87 -5.23 -67.51
CA ASP A 83 57.61 -5.15 -66.08
C ASP A 83 56.08 -5.11 -65.75
N PRO A 84 55.68 -5.44 -64.51
CA PRO A 84 54.27 -5.44 -64.09
C PRO A 84 53.51 -4.11 -64.29
N GLN A 85 54.21 -2.97 -64.21
CA GLN A 85 53.60 -1.65 -64.42
C GLN A 85 53.21 -1.48 -65.89
N ARG A 86 54.13 -1.77 -66.81
CA ARG A 86 53.88 -1.72 -68.26
C ARG A 86 52.81 -2.72 -68.68
N LEU A 87 52.85 -3.94 -68.14
CA LEU A 87 51.84 -4.96 -68.43
C LEU A 87 50.44 -4.55 -67.93
N THR A 88 50.32 -3.96 -66.73
CA THR A 88 49.04 -3.42 -66.23
C THR A 88 48.51 -2.31 -67.15
N ALA A 89 49.38 -1.37 -67.55
CA ALA A 89 49.03 -0.26 -68.43
C ALA A 89 48.57 -0.73 -69.81
N ILE A 90 49.31 -1.64 -70.44
CA ILE A 90 48.96 -2.25 -71.74
C ILE A 90 47.64 -3.04 -71.63
N ASN A 91 47.47 -3.84 -70.58
CA ASN A 91 46.24 -4.60 -70.37
C ASN A 91 45.01 -3.70 -70.18
N MET A 92 45.14 -2.62 -69.39
CA MET A 92 44.09 -1.62 -69.22
C MET A 92 43.69 -1.03 -70.57
N LEU A 93 44.66 -0.57 -71.38
CA LEU A 93 44.37 0.04 -72.68
C LEU A 93 43.75 -0.96 -73.66
N ILE A 94 44.22 -2.20 -73.71
CA ILE A 94 43.70 -3.19 -74.67
C ILE A 94 42.32 -3.70 -74.24
N SER A 95 42.08 -3.85 -72.94
CA SER A 95 40.78 -4.28 -72.40
C SER A 95 39.72 -3.18 -72.47
N THR A 96 40.10 -1.91 -72.27
CA THR A 96 39.16 -0.76 -72.26
C THR A 96 38.95 -0.19 -73.67
N TYR A 97 40.00 -0.10 -74.48
CA TYR A 97 39.98 0.59 -75.78
C TYR A 97 40.44 -0.27 -76.96
N GLY A 98 41.12 -1.39 -76.73
CA GLY A 98 41.79 -2.15 -77.79
C GLY A 98 40.91 -3.13 -78.56
N GLN A 99 39.80 -3.62 -77.99
CA GLN A 99 38.84 -4.48 -78.70
C GLN A 99 37.89 -3.63 -79.57
N THR A 100 38.46 -2.94 -80.56
CA THR A 100 37.76 -1.94 -81.38
C THR A 100 37.96 -2.16 -82.87
N THR A 101 36.89 -1.92 -83.64
CA THR A 101 36.93 -1.90 -85.10
C THR A 101 37.21 -0.50 -85.66
N ASP A 102 37.29 0.56 -84.84
CA ASP A 102 37.68 1.90 -85.27
C ASP A 102 39.20 1.94 -85.57
N PRO A 103 39.65 2.26 -86.81
CA PRO A 103 41.06 2.30 -87.15
C PRO A 103 41.82 3.46 -86.48
N VAL A 104 41.16 4.57 -86.12
CA VAL A 104 41.77 5.70 -85.40
C VAL A 104 42.03 5.31 -83.95
N GLN A 105 41.03 4.69 -83.30
CA GLN A 105 41.15 4.19 -81.93
C GLN A 105 42.20 3.07 -81.84
N ALA A 106 42.17 2.11 -82.76
CA ALA A 106 43.15 1.02 -82.80
C ALA A 106 44.57 1.53 -83.10
N ALA A 107 44.74 2.51 -84.00
CA ALA A 107 46.05 3.16 -84.20
C ALA A 107 46.53 3.87 -82.92
N GLY A 108 45.61 4.52 -82.19
CA GLY A 108 45.85 5.13 -80.89
C GLY A 108 46.39 4.14 -79.86
N VAL A 109 45.67 3.03 -79.65
CA VAL A 109 46.09 1.95 -78.74
C VAL A 109 47.42 1.35 -79.19
N GLY A 110 47.59 1.04 -80.47
CA GLY A 110 48.81 0.42 -81.00
C GLY A 110 50.07 1.26 -80.86
N TRP A 111 49.97 2.59 -80.92
CA TRP A 111 51.09 3.50 -80.64
C TRP A 111 51.32 3.69 -79.14
N ALA A 112 50.26 3.79 -78.33
CA ALA A 112 50.39 3.88 -76.88
C ALA A 112 51.02 2.63 -76.27
N VAL A 113 50.63 1.43 -76.72
CA VAL A 113 51.23 0.15 -76.33
C VAL A 113 52.72 0.11 -76.65
N LYS A 114 53.13 0.49 -77.87
CA LYS A 114 54.54 0.57 -78.25
C LYS A 114 55.31 1.58 -77.41
N ALA A 115 54.73 2.74 -77.12
CA ALA A 115 55.36 3.77 -76.30
C ALA A 115 55.47 3.39 -74.81
N ILE A 116 54.53 2.61 -74.28
CA ILE A 116 54.61 2.05 -72.91
C ILE A 116 55.66 0.93 -72.85
N ALA A 117 55.73 0.07 -73.87
CA ALA A 117 56.71 -1.01 -73.95
C ALA A 117 58.15 -0.48 -74.11
N ASP A 118 58.39 0.40 -75.08
CA ASP A 118 59.67 1.09 -75.31
C ASP A 118 59.44 2.44 -76.02
N ARG A 119 59.37 3.52 -75.24
CA ARG A 119 59.15 4.88 -75.74
C ARG A 119 60.22 5.34 -76.72
N GLU A 120 61.49 5.06 -76.44
CA GLU A 120 62.61 5.60 -77.23
C GLU A 120 62.61 4.97 -78.63
N THR A 121 62.50 3.64 -78.68
CA THR A 121 62.39 2.93 -79.96
C THR A 121 61.08 3.29 -80.68
N ALA A 122 59.98 3.59 -79.95
CA ALA A 122 58.71 4.03 -80.56
C ALA A 122 58.84 5.37 -81.29
N LEU A 123 59.54 6.34 -80.69
CA LEU A 123 59.78 7.65 -81.30
C LEU A 123 60.61 7.52 -82.58
N HIS A 124 61.74 6.81 -82.52
CA HIS A 124 62.78 6.92 -83.56
C HIS A 124 62.78 5.83 -84.64
N THR A 125 62.03 4.73 -84.47
CA THR A 125 61.97 3.59 -85.43
C THR A 125 61.82 4.01 -86.90
N PHE A 126 60.96 5.00 -87.17
CA PHE A 126 60.65 5.44 -88.55
C PHE A 126 61.46 6.68 -89.00
N GLY A 127 62.59 6.94 -88.33
CA GLY A 127 63.51 8.03 -88.65
C GLY A 127 63.01 9.43 -88.27
N TYR A 128 62.11 9.53 -87.28
CA TYR A 128 61.70 10.81 -86.72
C TYR A 128 62.82 11.40 -85.85
N PRO A 129 63.26 12.66 -86.07
CA PRO A 129 64.42 13.24 -85.38
C PRO A 129 64.06 14.11 -84.15
N GLY A 130 62.89 13.92 -83.55
CA GLY A 130 62.45 14.69 -82.37
C GLY A 130 61.80 13.80 -81.30
N ASP A 131 61.40 14.43 -80.19
CA ASP A 131 61.24 13.71 -78.92
C ASP A 131 59.77 13.62 -78.42
N SER A 132 58.80 14.13 -79.20
CA SER A 132 57.37 14.07 -78.84
C SER A 132 56.65 12.92 -79.51
N LEU A 133 55.75 12.26 -78.77
CA LEU A 133 55.05 11.07 -79.25
C LEU A 133 54.01 11.45 -80.32
N ALA A 134 53.28 12.55 -80.12
CA ALA A 134 52.49 13.18 -81.18
C ALA A 134 53.33 13.53 -82.43
N GLY A 135 54.58 13.97 -82.27
CA GLY A 135 55.47 14.27 -83.40
C GLY A 135 55.92 13.03 -84.18
N ALA A 136 56.20 11.93 -83.49
CA ALA A 136 56.51 10.64 -84.10
C ALA A 136 55.31 10.05 -84.85
N VAL A 137 54.11 10.16 -84.26
CA VAL A 137 52.85 9.79 -84.91
C VAL A 137 52.64 10.64 -86.16
N ASP A 138 52.76 11.97 -86.10
CA ASP A 138 52.59 12.83 -87.29
C ASP A 138 53.59 12.49 -88.40
N TRP A 139 54.86 12.29 -88.03
CA TRP A 139 55.94 11.97 -88.96
C TRP A 139 55.57 10.81 -89.89
N VAL A 140 54.91 9.79 -89.32
CA VAL A 140 54.39 8.61 -90.02
C VAL A 140 53.03 8.88 -90.65
N PHE A 141 52.05 9.37 -89.89
CA PHE A 141 50.66 9.47 -90.32
C PHE A 141 50.42 10.45 -91.47
N ARG A 142 51.20 11.53 -91.58
CA ARG A 142 51.14 12.40 -92.76
C ARG A 142 51.49 11.69 -94.09
N HIS A 143 52.17 10.54 -94.04
CA HIS A 143 52.47 9.71 -95.20
C HIS A 143 51.44 8.59 -95.43
N ILE A 144 50.91 7.96 -94.38
CA ILE A 144 50.04 6.77 -94.50
C ILE A 144 48.54 7.07 -94.37
N ALA A 145 48.15 8.13 -93.63
CA ALA A 145 46.77 8.48 -93.32
C ALA A 145 46.63 9.95 -92.86
N PRO A 146 47.01 10.95 -93.70
CA PRO A 146 47.14 12.35 -93.26
C PRO A 146 45.86 12.95 -92.66
N ALA A 147 44.68 12.57 -93.18
CA ALA A 147 43.38 13.02 -92.66
C ALA A 147 43.09 12.58 -91.21
N HIS A 148 43.78 11.55 -90.72
CA HIS A 148 43.61 11.00 -89.37
C HIS A 148 44.76 11.34 -88.41
N SER A 149 45.83 11.98 -88.90
CA SER A 149 47.06 12.24 -88.13
C SER A 149 46.77 12.89 -86.78
N LEU A 150 46.05 14.01 -86.75
CA LEU A 150 45.75 14.76 -85.53
C LEU A 150 44.88 13.98 -84.53
N ALA A 151 43.94 13.17 -85.03
CA ALA A 151 43.06 12.38 -84.16
C ALA A 151 43.82 11.22 -83.50
N VAL A 152 44.71 10.55 -84.25
CA VAL A 152 45.59 9.52 -83.68
C VAL A 152 46.56 10.14 -82.68
N GLN A 153 47.20 11.29 -82.99
CA GLN A 153 48.08 12.01 -82.04
C GLN A 153 47.40 12.26 -80.69
N HIS A 154 46.16 12.75 -80.70
CA HIS A 154 45.40 13.04 -79.47
C HIS A 154 45.12 11.76 -78.66
N LEU A 155 44.65 10.68 -79.31
CA LEU A 155 44.38 9.42 -78.62
C LEU A 155 45.65 8.78 -78.08
N VAL A 156 46.77 8.83 -78.80
CA VAL A 156 48.05 8.27 -78.35
C VAL A 156 48.55 8.94 -77.09
N GLU A 157 48.58 10.28 -77.03
CA GLU A 157 49.02 11.01 -75.83
C GLU A 157 48.04 10.77 -74.65
N THR A 158 46.73 10.70 -74.93
CA THR A 158 45.70 10.40 -73.91
C THR A 158 45.91 9.01 -73.31
N TYR A 159 45.95 7.97 -74.15
CA TYR A 159 46.11 6.57 -73.73
C TYR A 159 47.48 6.31 -73.09
N TYR A 160 48.55 6.94 -73.58
CA TYR A 160 49.87 6.84 -72.93
C TYR A 160 49.83 7.44 -71.52
N ALA A 161 49.26 8.63 -71.35
CA ALA A 161 49.15 9.27 -70.04
C ALA A 161 48.26 8.47 -69.07
N GLU A 162 47.11 7.98 -69.55
CA GLU A 162 46.19 7.16 -68.76
C GLU A 162 46.81 5.83 -68.34
N GLY A 163 47.43 5.11 -69.27
CA GLY A 163 48.13 3.85 -69.00
C GLY A 163 49.27 4.01 -68.01
N MET A 164 50.10 5.05 -68.16
CA MET A 164 51.22 5.30 -67.24
C MET A 164 50.77 5.84 -65.87
N ALA A 165 49.54 6.34 -65.73
CA ALA A 165 48.96 6.75 -64.45
C ALA A 165 48.31 5.60 -63.66
N MET A 166 48.06 4.45 -64.28
CA MET A 166 47.52 3.27 -63.60
C MET A 166 48.49 2.75 -62.52
N PRO A 167 48.03 2.43 -61.30
CA PRO A 167 48.83 1.66 -60.34
C PRO A 167 49.14 0.25 -60.86
N VAL A 168 50.25 -0.35 -60.40
CA VAL A 168 50.56 -1.77 -60.67
C VAL A 168 49.42 -2.66 -60.16
N GLY A 169 48.86 -3.50 -61.04
CA GLY A 169 47.82 -4.45 -60.67
C GLY A 169 48.33 -5.60 -59.81
N ALA A 170 47.44 -6.22 -59.03
CA ALA A 170 47.76 -7.44 -58.29
C ALA A 170 47.63 -8.70 -59.19
N GLN A 171 48.63 -9.59 -59.17
CA GLN A 171 48.56 -10.88 -59.90
C GLN A 171 47.49 -11.82 -59.32
N THR A 172 47.31 -11.79 -58.02
CA THR A 172 46.33 -12.56 -57.25
C THR A 172 45.60 -11.62 -56.31
N ALA A 173 44.33 -11.88 -56.06
CA ALA A 173 43.54 -11.21 -55.04
C ALA A 173 42.78 -12.26 -54.24
N SER A 174 42.43 -11.93 -53.00
CA SER A 174 41.77 -12.81 -52.05
C SER A 174 40.91 -12.04 -51.07
N GLY A 175 39.85 -12.69 -50.59
CA GLY A 175 38.99 -12.12 -49.56
C GLY A 175 38.06 -13.14 -48.92
N SER A 176 37.39 -12.71 -47.86
CA SER A 176 36.42 -13.48 -47.08
C SER A 176 35.25 -12.60 -46.68
N LEU A 177 34.17 -13.24 -46.24
CA LEU A 177 33.05 -12.55 -45.61
C LEU A 177 33.17 -12.63 -44.09
N GLN A 178 32.96 -11.50 -43.43
CA GLN A 178 32.86 -11.42 -41.98
C GLN A 178 31.42 -11.08 -41.61
N PHE A 179 30.83 -11.93 -40.75
CA PHE A 179 29.48 -11.77 -40.24
C PHE A 179 29.48 -11.21 -38.82
N THR A 180 28.43 -10.47 -38.48
CA THR A 180 28.09 -10.08 -37.11
C THR A 180 26.64 -10.44 -36.80
N THR A 181 26.34 -10.57 -35.51
CA THR A 181 25.01 -10.88 -34.97
C THR A 181 24.70 -9.83 -33.91
N ASP A 182 23.49 -9.26 -33.94
CA ASP A 182 23.08 -8.33 -32.89
C ASP A 182 22.81 -9.11 -31.58
N ALA A 183 23.25 -8.55 -30.46
CA ALA A 183 23.15 -9.21 -29.15
C ALA A 183 21.73 -9.15 -28.54
N SER A 184 20.89 -8.25 -29.05
CA SER A 184 19.50 -8.05 -28.63
C SER A 184 18.47 -8.70 -29.56
N ASP A 185 18.84 -8.95 -30.82
CA ASP A 185 18.07 -9.75 -31.78
C ASP A 185 19.01 -10.63 -32.64
N PRO A 186 19.12 -11.94 -32.40
CA PRO A 186 20.02 -12.82 -33.13
C PRO A 186 19.65 -12.97 -34.61
N LEU A 187 18.44 -12.56 -35.02
CA LEU A 187 18.06 -12.52 -36.44
C LEU A 187 18.69 -11.32 -37.17
N LEU A 188 19.15 -10.29 -36.47
CA LEU A 188 19.79 -9.12 -37.07
C LEU A 188 21.32 -9.25 -37.09
N GLY A 189 21.96 -8.52 -38.01
CA GLY A 189 23.40 -8.54 -38.14
C GLY A 189 23.92 -7.76 -39.33
N THR A 190 25.20 -7.93 -39.63
CA THR A 190 25.81 -7.41 -40.86
C THR A 190 26.73 -8.43 -41.53
N VAL A 191 26.92 -8.30 -42.83
CA VAL A 191 28.01 -8.92 -43.59
C VAL A 191 28.95 -7.85 -44.12
N THR A 192 30.25 -8.07 -43.99
CA THR A 192 31.30 -7.18 -44.53
C THR A 192 32.27 -7.99 -45.37
N VAL A 193 32.65 -7.49 -46.54
CA VAL A 193 33.65 -8.13 -47.40
C VAL A 193 35.04 -7.62 -47.00
N ILE A 194 35.93 -8.53 -46.62
CA ILE A 194 37.31 -8.22 -46.25
C ILE A 194 38.22 -8.80 -47.33
N ALA A 195 38.97 -7.96 -48.04
CA ALA A 195 39.83 -8.39 -49.15
C ALA A 195 41.11 -7.55 -49.26
N ASP A 196 42.11 -8.08 -49.96
CA ASP A 196 43.39 -7.42 -50.26
C ASP A 196 43.31 -6.38 -51.40
N GLN A 197 42.14 -6.21 -52.00
CA GLN A 197 41.83 -5.19 -53.02
C GLN A 197 40.71 -4.26 -52.52
N PRO A 198 41.02 -3.10 -51.91
CA PRO A 198 40.01 -2.25 -51.24
C PRO A 198 39.00 -1.61 -52.20
N ASP A 199 39.40 -1.37 -53.46
CA ASP A 199 38.51 -0.81 -54.50
C ASP A 199 37.73 -1.88 -55.29
N ALA A 200 37.87 -3.17 -54.93
CA ALA A 200 37.17 -4.25 -55.60
C ALA A 200 35.66 -4.19 -55.35
N ARG A 201 34.90 -4.57 -56.38
CA ARG A 201 33.44 -4.65 -56.32
C ARG A 201 32.93 -5.96 -56.88
N GLY A 202 31.78 -6.40 -56.40
CA GLY A 202 31.27 -7.70 -56.75
C GLY A 202 29.80 -7.89 -56.42
N THR A 203 29.39 -9.14 -56.53
CA THR A 203 28.07 -9.60 -56.10
C THR A 203 28.19 -10.40 -54.82
N LEU A 204 27.16 -10.33 -53.97
CA LEU A 204 27.00 -11.18 -52.80
C LEU A 204 25.68 -11.94 -52.90
N ALA A 205 25.69 -13.19 -52.48
CA ALA A 205 24.51 -14.03 -52.28
C ALA A 205 24.56 -14.60 -50.86
N LEU A 206 23.43 -14.52 -50.14
CA LEU A 206 23.24 -15.02 -48.79
C LEU A 206 22.41 -16.31 -48.80
N GLU A 207 22.75 -17.23 -47.91
CA GLU A 207 21.90 -18.38 -47.54
C GLU A 207 21.42 -18.17 -46.10
N HIS A 208 20.14 -18.48 -45.85
CA HIS A 208 19.47 -18.27 -44.56
C HIS A 208 19.47 -16.80 -44.05
N ALA A 209 19.64 -15.84 -44.95
CA ALA A 209 19.41 -14.42 -44.67
C ALA A 209 19.03 -13.66 -45.96
N VAL A 210 18.50 -12.45 -45.76
CA VAL A 210 18.30 -11.43 -46.79
C VAL A 210 18.98 -10.13 -46.36
N PHE A 211 19.34 -9.27 -47.32
CA PHE A 211 19.82 -7.92 -47.02
C PHE A 211 18.65 -7.06 -46.53
N THR A 212 18.78 -6.42 -45.37
CA THR A 212 17.66 -5.74 -44.69
C THR A 212 17.08 -4.59 -45.52
N ASP A 213 17.91 -3.87 -46.27
CA ASP A 213 17.49 -2.72 -47.10
C ASP A 213 16.67 -3.13 -48.34
N THR A 214 16.84 -4.35 -48.85
CA THR A 214 16.21 -4.82 -50.10
C THR A 214 15.20 -5.93 -49.90
N GLY A 215 15.31 -6.71 -48.82
CA GLY A 215 14.57 -7.96 -48.63
C GLY A 215 15.02 -9.11 -49.54
N GLU A 216 16.08 -8.93 -50.31
CA GLU A 216 16.59 -9.90 -51.28
C GLU A 216 17.78 -10.70 -50.72
N ALA A 217 17.96 -11.94 -51.18
CA ALA A 217 19.11 -12.77 -50.84
C ALA A 217 20.40 -12.36 -51.58
N THR A 218 20.32 -11.48 -52.58
CA THR A 218 21.45 -11.07 -53.43
C THR A 218 21.65 -9.56 -53.45
N LEU A 219 22.91 -9.12 -53.51
CA LEU A 219 23.31 -7.72 -53.61
C LEU A 219 24.36 -7.52 -54.72
N GLU A 220 24.09 -6.54 -55.59
CA GLU A 220 24.95 -6.05 -56.68
C GLU A 220 25.75 -4.80 -56.25
N ASP A 221 26.87 -4.49 -56.93
CA ASP A 221 27.81 -3.39 -56.61
C ASP A 221 28.34 -3.39 -55.15
N ALA A 222 28.37 -4.57 -54.50
CA ALA A 222 28.89 -4.72 -53.16
C ALA A 222 30.39 -4.35 -53.11
N ARG A 223 30.84 -3.71 -52.03
CA ARG A 223 32.16 -3.08 -51.90
C ARG A 223 32.95 -3.65 -50.73
N VAL A 224 34.26 -3.79 -50.92
CA VAL A 224 35.18 -4.19 -49.86
C VAL A 224 35.19 -3.15 -48.74
N GLY A 225 35.16 -3.62 -47.49
CA GLY A 225 35.13 -2.78 -46.28
C GLY A 225 33.77 -2.14 -45.96
N GLN A 226 32.76 -2.24 -46.81
CA GLN A 226 31.40 -1.80 -46.49
C GLN A 226 30.63 -2.91 -45.76
N ALA A 227 30.03 -2.56 -44.62
CA ALA A 227 29.09 -3.42 -43.91
C ALA A 227 27.68 -3.25 -44.49
N TYR A 228 26.99 -4.37 -44.71
CA TYR A 228 25.61 -4.43 -45.18
C TYR A 228 24.74 -5.09 -44.12
N ALA A 229 23.63 -4.46 -43.76
CA ALA A 229 22.66 -5.02 -42.83
C ALA A 229 21.98 -6.26 -43.42
N LEU A 230 21.79 -7.28 -42.59
CA LEU A 230 21.09 -8.50 -42.95
C LEU A 230 20.11 -8.92 -41.86
N THR A 231 19.09 -9.67 -42.31
CA THR A 231 18.09 -10.30 -41.47
C THR A 231 18.07 -11.79 -41.80
N ALA A 232 18.38 -12.62 -40.81
CA ALA A 232 18.36 -14.06 -40.91
C ALA A 232 16.92 -14.57 -41.16
N THR A 233 16.80 -15.58 -42.01
CA THR A 233 15.56 -16.25 -42.37
C THR A 233 15.61 -17.69 -41.87
N PRO A 234 15.40 -17.92 -40.56
CA PRO A 234 15.32 -19.27 -40.01
C PRO A 234 14.20 -20.07 -40.69
N GLY A 235 14.42 -21.38 -40.81
CA GLY A 235 13.40 -22.29 -41.34
C GLY A 235 12.23 -22.47 -40.37
N THR A 236 11.28 -23.35 -40.71
CA THR A 236 10.15 -23.71 -39.83
C THR A 236 10.54 -24.60 -38.63
N GLY A 237 11.83 -24.68 -38.30
CA GLY A 237 12.37 -25.51 -37.22
C GLY A 237 12.98 -24.65 -36.11
N ARG A 238 13.12 -25.23 -34.92
CA ARG A 238 13.72 -24.60 -33.72
C ARG A 238 15.25 -24.71 -33.65
N GLU A 239 15.88 -25.18 -34.73
CA GLU A 239 17.34 -25.34 -34.80
C GLU A 239 18.02 -23.98 -34.96
N PRO A 240 19.16 -23.72 -34.28
CA PRO A 240 19.97 -22.53 -34.51
C PRO A 240 20.36 -22.36 -35.98
N VAL A 241 20.28 -21.13 -36.48
CA VAL A 241 20.50 -20.82 -37.91
C VAL A 241 21.92 -20.28 -38.15
N THR A 242 22.62 -20.82 -39.15
CA THR A 242 23.90 -20.29 -39.62
C THR A 242 23.65 -19.54 -40.92
N VAL A 243 23.85 -18.22 -40.92
CA VAL A 243 23.88 -17.42 -42.13
C VAL A 243 25.19 -17.70 -42.87
N ARG A 244 25.10 -17.87 -44.18
CA ARG A 244 26.25 -18.05 -45.06
C ARG A 244 26.22 -17.01 -46.16
N GLY A 245 27.38 -16.72 -46.71
CA GLY A 245 27.47 -15.91 -47.92
C GLY A 245 28.55 -16.41 -48.87
N SER A 246 28.33 -16.14 -50.14
CA SER A 246 29.32 -16.28 -51.21
C SER A 246 29.22 -15.12 -52.19
N GLY A 247 30.27 -14.88 -52.97
CA GLY A 247 30.30 -13.79 -53.92
C GLY A 247 31.50 -13.83 -54.84
N THR A 248 31.47 -13.03 -55.92
CA THR A 248 32.56 -12.89 -56.88
C THR A 248 32.90 -11.41 -57.03
N PHE A 249 34.17 -11.06 -56.80
CA PHE A 249 34.66 -9.68 -56.77
C PHE A 249 35.73 -9.45 -57.83
N GLN A 250 35.66 -8.26 -58.45
CA GLN A 250 36.58 -7.81 -59.49
C GLN A 250 37.39 -6.60 -58.98
N GLY A 251 38.70 -6.78 -58.87
CA GLY A 251 39.68 -5.76 -58.52
C GLY A 251 40.21 -5.00 -59.73
N GLY A 252 41.45 -4.52 -59.64
CA GLY A 252 42.15 -3.82 -60.72
C GLY A 252 42.43 -4.68 -61.96
N PHE A 253 43.01 -4.06 -62.99
CA PHE A 253 43.53 -4.78 -64.16
C PHE A 253 44.70 -5.69 -63.77
N ARG A 254 44.79 -6.88 -64.36
CA ARG A 254 45.91 -7.80 -64.11
C ARG A 254 47.22 -7.19 -64.63
N PRO A 255 48.37 -7.39 -63.94
CA PRO A 255 49.70 -7.02 -64.43
C PRO A 255 50.22 -8.06 -65.44
N ALA A 256 49.41 -8.36 -66.44
CA ALA A 256 49.61 -9.42 -67.41
C ALA A 256 48.85 -9.07 -68.70
N VAL A 257 49.25 -9.62 -69.84
CA VAL A 257 48.53 -9.49 -71.12
C VAL A 257 48.26 -10.86 -71.71
N HIS A 258 47.28 -10.97 -72.62
CA HIS A 258 47.15 -12.17 -73.45
C HIS A 258 48.29 -12.16 -74.48
N HIS A 259 49.30 -13.00 -74.30
CA HIS A 259 50.54 -12.93 -75.07
C HIS A 259 50.48 -13.85 -76.29
N PHE A 260 50.93 -13.34 -77.43
CA PHE A 260 51.06 -14.13 -78.66
C PHE A 260 52.43 -13.92 -79.28
N THR A 261 53.04 -15.01 -79.76
CA THR A 261 54.37 -15.01 -80.41
C THR A 261 54.27 -15.51 -81.84
N THR A 262 54.88 -14.81 -82.80
CA THR A 262 54.87 -15.18 -84.23
C THR A 262 56.27 -15.45 -84.74
N ALA A 263 56.50 -16.58 -85.41
CA ALA A 263 57.84 -16.93 -85.87
C ALA A 263 58.37 -15.93 -86.91
N GLY A 264 59.44 -15.21 -86.58
CA GLY A 264 60.03 -14.16 -87.42
C GLY A 264 59.28 -12.82 -87.40
N GLY A 265 58.18 -12.72 -86.65
CA GLY A 265 57.47 -11.48 -86.34
C GLY A 265 57.70 -11.05 -84.89
N GLN A 266 57.11 -9.93 -84.50
CA GLN A 266 57.13 -9.46 -83.12
C GLN A 266 56.02 -10.04 -82.24
N ASP A 267 56.24 -9.99 -80.93
CA ASP A 267 55.26 -10.33 -79.92
C ASP A 267 54.07 -9.35 -79.92
N THR A 268 52.88 -9.87 -79.65
CA THR A 268 51.66 -9.05 -79.53
C THR A 268 50.94 -9.28 -78.20
N ALA A 269 50.29 -8.24 -77.71
CA ALA A 269 49.46 -8.25 -76.52
C ALA A 269 47.97 -8.18 -76.89
N GLY A 270 47.16 -9.02 -76.24
CA GLY A 270 45.70 -8.95 -76.16
C GLY A 270 45.24 -8.68 -74.71
N PRO A 271 43.93 -8.61 -74.46
CA PRO A 271 43.38 -8.26 -73.15
C PRO A 271 43.50 -9.42 -72.16
N ALA A 272 44.00 -9.15 -70.95
CA ALA A 272 43.95 -10.09 -69.82
C ALA A 272 42.84 -9.75 -68.80
N GLY A 273 42.17 -8.62 -68.97
CA GLY A 273 41.05 -8.20 -68.12
C GLY A 273 41.44 -7.88 -66.67
N ARG A 274 40.46 -7.96 -65.78
CA ARG A 274 40.59 -7.65 -64.35
C ARG A 274 40.91 -8.88 -63.51
N THR A 275 41.51 -8.66 -62.35
CA THR A 275 41.68 -9.70 -61.32
C THR A 275 40.31 -9.99 -60.72
N GLU A 276 39.90 -11.26 -60.75
CA GLU A 276 38.61 -11.73 -60.25
C GLU A 276 38.87 -12.82 -59.20
N PHE A 277 38.16 -12.74 -58.08
CA PHE A 277 38.34 -13.63 -56.94
C PHE A 277 37.01 -13.93 -56.24
N PRO A 278 36.80 -15.18 -55.76
CA PRO A 278 35.64 -15.50 -54.95
C PRO A 278 35.85 -15.01 -53.51
N VAL A 279 34.73 -14.71 -52.84
CA VAL A 279 34.67 -14.50 -51.38
C VAL A 279 33.60 -15.42 -50.80
N ALA A 280 33.83 -15.91 -49.58
CA ALA A 280 32.87 -16.73 -48.85
C ALA A 280 33.06 -16.56 -47.33
N GLY A 281 32.04 -16.93 -46.57
CA GLY A 281 32.09 -17.00 -45.11
C GLY A 281 30.74 -17.43 -44.53
N GLU A 282 30.71 -17.64 -43.23
CA GLU A 282 29.51 -17.96 -42.45
C GLU A 282 29.61 -17.35 -41.04
N ASP A 283 28.50 -17.34 -40.29
CA ASP A 283 28.53 -16.94 -38.88
C ASP A 283 29.55 -17.77 -38.08
N ALA A 284 30.32 -17.12 -37.20
CA ALA A 284 31.30 -17.80 -36.36
C ALA A 284 30.67 -18.75 -35.32
N THR A 285 29.39 -18.50 -34.98
CA THR A 285 28.55 -19.34 -34.12
C THR A 285 27.12 -19.30 -34.68
N PRO A 286 26.38 -20.42 -34.74
CA PRO A 286 24.96 -20.41 -35.10
C PRO A 286 24.16 -19.42 -34.23
N ARG A 287 23.16 -18.79 -34.84
CA ARG A 287 22.25 -17.85 -34.19
C ARG A 287 21.15 -18.63 -33.48
N GLU A 288 21.06 -18.48 -32.16
CA GLU A 288 19.99 -19.07 -31.36
C GLU A 288 18.64 -18.48 -31.80
N THR A 289 17.73 -19.33 -32.26
CA THR A 289 16.38 -18.95 -32.72
C THR A 289 15.31 -19.11 -31.64
N THR A 290 15.67 -19.73 -30.52
CA THR A 290 14.76 -19.97 -29.39
C THR A 290 15.17 -19.25 -28.11
N PHE A 291 14.21 -19.04 -27.20
CA PHE A 291 14.43 -18.45 -25.89
C PHE A 291 13.68 -19.17 -24.76
N ALA A 292 14.11 -18.90 -23.53
CA ALA A 292 13.59 -19.50 -22.30
C ALA A 292 13.15 -18.41 -21.29
N PRO A 293 11.92 -17.88 -21.39
CA PRO A 293 11.43 -16.82 -20.54
C PRO A 293 11.04 -17.30 -19.13
N VAL A 294 11.56 -16.63 -18.12
CA VAL A 294 11.29 -16.87 -16.69
C VAL A 294 10.74 -15.60 -16.04
N VAL A 295 10.15 -15.69 -14.85
CA VAL A 295 9.85 -14.50 -14.04
C VAL A 295 10.57 -14.49 -12.70
N THR A 296 10.75 -13.30 -12.15
CA THR A 296 11.06 -13.05 -10.74
C THR A 296 9.98 -12.14 -10.16
N THR A 297 9.51 -12.48 -8.96
CA THR A 297 8.40 -11.84 -8.25
C THR A 297 8.88 -10.86 -7.19
N GLN A 298 7.99 -9.96 -6.77
CA GLN A 298 8.17 -9.10 -5.59
C GLN A 298 6.81 -8.61 -5.12
N VAL A 299 6.30 -9.17 -4.03
CA VAL A 299 5.09 -8.68 -3.37
C VAL A 299 5.22 -7.21 -3.01
N ALA A 300 4.16 -6.44 -3.21
CA ALA A 300 4.14 -5.02 -2.88
C ALA A 300 4.29 -4.78 -1.36
N HIS A 301 3.76 -5.69 -0.55
CA HIS A 301 3.79 -5.61 0.91
C HIS A 301 3.96 -7.01 1.54
N ARG A 302 5.01 -7.21 2.34
CA ARG A 302 5.27 -8.46 3.07
C ARG A 302 4.23 -8.73 4.18
N TYR A 303 3.62 -7.67 4.70
CA TYR A 303 2.59 -7.69 5.76
C TYR A 303 1.45 -6.75 5.37
N ILE A 304 0.21 -7.21 5.49
CA ILE A 304 -1.01 -6.39 5.30
C ILE A 304 -2.06 -6.74 6.36
N PRO A 305 -2.86 -5.77 6.86
CA PRO A 305 -3.95 -6.03 7.81
C PRO A 305 -5.26 -6.44 7.12
N SER A 306 -5.44 -6.09 5.85
CA SER A 306 -6.57 -6.46 5.00
C SER A 306 -6.23 -6.14 3.53
N GLY A 307 -7.07 -6.58 2.60
CA GLY A 307 -6.95 -6.24 1.18
C GLY A 307 -6.67 -7.44 0.29
N ARG A 308 -6.03 -7.17 -0.85
CA ARG A 308 -5.75 -8.13 -1.94
C ARG A 308 -4.26 -8.51 -1.95
N TYR A 309 -3.95 -9.65 -2.57
CA TYR A 309 -2.55 -9.99 -2.87
C TYR A 309 -2.08 -9.15 -4.05
N VAL A 310 -0.89 -8.55 -3.96
CA VAL A 310 -0.30 -7.69 -5.01
C VAL A 310 1.16 -8.05 -5.20
N ASP A 311 1.56 -8.32 -6.46
CA ASP A 311 2.87 -8.84 -6.84
C ASP A 311 3.40 -8.15 -8.12
N ASP A 312 4.69 -7.82 -8.13
CA ASP A 312 5.38 -7.19 -9.25
C ASP A 312 6.17 -8.25 -10.03
N VAL A 313 5.58 -8.74 -11.12
CA VAL A 313 6.12 -9.82 -11.95
C VAL A 313 7.10 -9.26 -12.98
N THR A 314 8.39 -9.52 -12.81
CA THR A 314 9.42 -9.13 -13.77
C THR A 314 9.80 -10.29 -14.68
N PHE A 315 9.58 -10.15 -15.98
CA PHE A 315 9.95 -11.16 -16.97
C PHE A 315 11.41 -11.01 -17.41
N LEU A 316 12.10 -12.13 -17.61
CA LEU A 316 13.51 -12.21 -18.01
C LEU A 316 13.70 -13.33 -19.02
N SER A 317 14.78 -13.30 -19.80
CA SER A 317 15.20 -14.45 -20.61
C SER A 317 16.36 -15.18 -19.93
N ALA A 318 16.17 -16.44 -19.56
CA ALA A 318 17.23 -17.26 -18.95
C ALA A 318 18.23 -17.81 -19.99
N ARG A 319 17.79 -17.97 -21.24
CA ARG A 319 18.59 -18.37 -22.42
C ARG A 319 17.94 -17.78 -23.67
N GLY A 320 18.76 -17.43 -24.68
CA GLY A 320 18.31 -16.74 -25.89
C GLY A 320 17.95 -15.27 -25.65
N ALA A 321 17.91 -14.47 -26.71
CA ALA A 321 17.40 -13.11 -26.64
C ALA A 321 15.87 -13.10 -26.67
N TRP A 322 15.23 -12.06 -26.14
CA TRP A 322 13.77 -11.94 -26.19
C TRP A 322 13.33 -11.63 -27.64
N PRO A 323 12.53 -12.50 -28.31
CA PRO A 323 12.23 -12.34 -29.72
C PRO A 323 11.46 -11.06 -30.04
N ARG A 324 11.66 -10.57 -31.26
CA ARG A 324 10.87 -9.46 -31.83
C ARG A 324 9.84 -9.96 -32.83
N THR A 325 8.72 -9.26 -32.90
CA THR A 325 7.74 -9.38 -33.98
C THR A 325 8.26 -8.73 -35.25
N ALA A 326 7.60 -8.97 -36.39
CA ALA A 326 7.93 -8.29 -37.65
C ALA A 326 7.83 -6.75 -37.56
N GLU A 327 7.00 -6.23 -36.64
CA GLU A 327 6.84 -4.80 -36.35
C GLU A 327 7.85 -4.26 -35.30
N GLN A 328 8.89 -5.05 -34.98
CA GLN A 328 9.97 -4.73 -34.03
C GLN A 328 9.58 -4.59 -32.55
N GLY A 329 8.29 -4.78 -32.22
CA GLY A 329 7.83 -4.98 -30.83
C GLY A 329 8.36 -6.29 -30.24
N TYR A 330 8.40 -6.39 -28.91
CA TYR A 330 8.67 -7.65 -28.22
C TYR A 330 7.53 -8.65 -28.45
N LEU A 331 7.89 -9.92 -28.62
CA LEU A 331 6.93 -11.00 -28.71
C LEU A 331 6.27 -11.25 -27.34
N PRO A 332 4.93 -11.22 -27.20
CA PRO A 332 4.28 -11.39 -25.91
C PRO A 332 4.48 -12.78 -25.30
N VAL A 333 4.75 -12.82 -23.99
CA VAL A 333 4.76 -14.03 -23.16
C VAL A 333 3.72 -13.89 -22.07
N ARG A 334 2.91 -14.94 -21.90
CA ARG A 334 1.92 -15.09 -20.83
C ARG A 334 2.50 -15.93 -19.69
N ALA A 335 2.28 -15.51 -18.46
CA ALA A 335 2.54 -16.30 -17.26
C ALA A 335 1.24 -16.40 -16.43
N THR A 336 1.04 -17.53 -15.78
CA THR A 336 -0.08 -17.75 -14.84
C THR A 336 0.44 -18.20 -13.50
N ALA A 337 -0.15 -17.72 -12.41
CA ALA A 337 0.17 -18.15 -11.06
C ALA A 337 -1.02 -18.79 -10.36
N THR A 338 -0.74 -19.75 -9.49
CA THR A 338 -1.70 -20.17 -8.47
C THR A 338 -1.30 -19.51 -7.16
N LEU A 339 -2.23 -18.78 -6.54
CA LEU A 339 -2.07 -18.20 -5.22
C LEU A 339 -2.50 -19.21 -4.16
N TYR A 340 -1.58 -19.57 -3.27
CA TYR A 340 -1.81 -20.51 -2.17
C TYR A 340 -1.85 -19.81 -0.82
N ARG A 341 -2.59 -20.37 0.14
CA ARG A 341 -2.62 -19.98 1.56
C ARG A 341 -2.07 -21.11 2.44
N THR A 342 -1.28 -20.74 3.44
CA THR A 342 -0.72 -21.66 4.46
C THR A 342 -0.81 -21.06 5.87
N ASP A 343 -0.97 -21.93 6.87
CA ASP A 343 -1.07 -21.54 8.29
C ASP A 343 0.31 -21.38 8.98
N ARG A 344 1.41 -21.54 8.23
CA ARG A 344 2.80 -21.38 8.69
C ARG A 344 3.63 -20.73 7.59
N GLU A 345 4.68 -20.01 7.97
CA GLU A 345 5.55 -19.36 7.00
C GLU A 345 6.19 -20.39 6.06
N PRO A 346 6.01 -20.26 4.74
CA PRO A 346 6.64 -21.13 3.76
C PRO A 346 8.17 -21.16 3.88
N LEU A 347 8.74 -22.34 3.64
CA LEU A 347 10.16 -22.52 3.38
C LEU A 347 10.36 -22.76 1.88
N LEU A 348 11.49 -22.26 1.36
CA LEU A 348 11.85 -22.45 -0.04
C LEU A 348 11.93 -23.94 -0.41
N THR A 349 11.06 -24.35 -1.33
CA THR A 349 10.91 -25.74 -1.77
C THR A 349 10.55 -25.84 -3.26
N PRO A 350 10.94 -26.92 -3.96
CA PRO A 350 10.64 -27.10 -5.39
C PRO A 350 9.21 -27.58 -5.67
N GLU A 351 8.48 -28.03 -4.65
CA GLU A 351 7.11 -28.56 -4.75
C GLU A 351 6.20 -27.82 -3.76
N VAL A 352 4.96 -27.56 -4.16
CA VAL A 352 3.96 -26.94 -3.29
C VAL A 352 3.55 -27.92 -2.17
N PRO A 353 3.54 -27.51 -0.89
CA PRO A 353 3.10 -28.35 0.22
C PRO A 353 1.67 -28.87 0.05
N ALA A 354 1.43 -30.13 0.45
CA ALA A 354 0.13 -30.79 0.28
C ALA A 354 -0.98 -30.22 1.18
N ASP A 355 -0.63 -29.40 2.18
CA ASP A 355 -1.52 -28.66 3.07
C ASP A 355 -1.76 -27.20 2.63
N ALA A 356 -1.20 -26.77 1.50
CA ALA A 356 -1.43 -25.45 0.93
C ALA A 356 -2.83 -25.35 0.27
N GLU A 357 -3.64 -24.39 0.71
CA GLU A 357 -4.98 -24.12 0.21
C GLU A 357 -4.92 -23.24 -1.06
N VAL A 358 -5.61 -23.62 -2.15
CA VAL A 358 -5.70 -22.77 -3.35
C VAL A 358 -6.70 -21.64 -3.12
N VAL A 359 -6.25 -20.39 -3.28
CA VAL A 359 -7.03 -19.17 -3.04
C VAL A 359 -7.55 -18.57 -4.35
N ALA A 360 -6.65 -18.38 -5.32
CA ALA A 360 -6.95 -17.69 -6.57
C ALA A 360 -5.98 -18.11 -7.69
N THR A 361 -6.31 -17.73 -8.92
CA THR A 361 -5.39 -17.77 -10.07
C THR A 361 -5.05 -16.32 -10.44
N LEU A 362 -3.78 -16.07 -10.78
CA LEU A 362 -3.27 -14.79 -11.24
C LEU A 362 -2.72 -14.93 -12.66
N GLU A 363 -2.67 -13.83 -13.42
CA GLU A 363 -2.15 -13.81 -14.79
C GLU A 363 -1.38 -12.53 -15.10
N ALA A 364 -0.29 -12.65 -15.86
CA ALA A 364 0.45 -11.55 -16.44
C ALA A 364 0.75 -11.87 -17.91
N THR A 365 0.60 -10.90 -18.81
CA THR A 365 1.10 -11.01 -20.20
C THR A 365 1.95 -9.79 -20.51
N THR A 366 3.15 -9.99 -21.03
CA THR A 366 4.04 -8.89 -21.38
C THR A 366 3.46 -8.07 -22.54
N ASP A 367 3.39 -6.75 -22.37
CA ASP A 367 3.06 -5.81 -23.44
C ASP A 367 4.11 -5.82 -24.57
N GLY A 368 3.68 -5.62 -25.82
CA GLY A 368 4.55 -5.70 -26.99
C GLY A 368 5.53 -4.52 -27.16
N ALA A 369 5.29 -3.36 -26.54
CA ALA A 369 6.24 -2.25 -26.54
C ALA A 369 7.22 -2.33 -25.36
N VAL A 370 6.76 -2.83 -24.20
CA VAL A 370 7.57 -2.91 -22.97
C VAL A 370 8.38 -4.21 -22.87
N GLY A 371 7.79 -5.35 -23.20
CA GLY A 371 8.42 -6.67 -23.08
C GLY A 371 9.05 -6.92 -21.69
N PRO A 372 10.27 -7.47 -21.60
CA PRO A 372 10.92 -7.77 -20.33
C PRO A 372 11.56 -6.54 -19.64
N THR A 373 11.27 -5.31 -20.06
CA THR A 373 12.01 -4.11 -19.59
C THR A 373 11.46 -3.46 -18.32
N ALA A 374 10.31 -3.90 -17.82
CA ALA A 374 9.68 -3.38 -16.61
C ALA A 374 8.86 -4.48 -15.89
N PRO A 375 8.60 -4.35 -14.57
CA PRO A 375 7.70 -5.23 -13.84
C PRO A 375 6.23 -5.00 -14.24
N TYR A 376 5.44 -6.07 -14.18
CA TYR A 376 4.00 -6.09 -14.37
C TYR A 376 3.32 -6.29 -13.01
N ARG A 377 2.63 -5.26 -12.51
CA ARG A 377 1.87 -5.37 -11.27
C ARG A 377 0.60 -6.19 -11.49
N VAL A 378 0.42 -7.24 -10.71
CA VAL A 378 -0.76 -8.11 -10.70
C VAL A 378 -1.40 -8.08 -9.32
N GLU A 379 -2.72 -8.10 -9.29
CA GLU A 379 -3.53 -8.05 -8.06
C GLU A 379 -4.58 -9.18 -8.09
N SER A 380 -4.93 -9.76 -6.94
CA SER A 380 -5.98 -10.78 -6.85
C SER A 380 -7.38 -10.19 -7.08
N ASP A 381 -8.22 -10.90 -7.85
CA ASP A 381 -9.60 -10.47 -8.20
C ASP A 381 -10.53 -10.31 -6.99
N GLU A 382 -10.24 -10.99 -5.88
CA GLU A 382 -10.94 -10.84 -4.60
C GLU A 382 -9.96 -10.54 -3.45
N PRO A 383 -10.43 -9.91 -2.35
CA PRO A 383 -9.65 -9.77 -1.12
C PRO A 383 -9.28 -11.14 -0.53
N LEU A 384 -8.20 -11.16 0.25
CA LEU A 384 -7.72 -12.36 0.90
C LEU A 384 -8.73 -12.88 1.95
N PRO A 385 -9.05 -14.18 1.97
CA PRO A 385 -10.17 -14.73 2.73
C PRO A 385 -9.99 -14.74 4.26
N GLY A 386 -8.77 -14.55 4.76
CA GLY A 386 -8.50 -14.49 6.20
C GLY A 386 -7.01 -14.60 6.57
N PRO A 387 -6.66 -14.52 7.85
CA PRO A 387 -5.25 -14.50 8.27
C PRO A 387 -4.47 -15.72 7.78
N GLY A 388 -3.23 -15.52 7.34
CA GLY A 388 -2.44 -16.58 6.70
C GLY A 388 -1.24 -16.06 5.91
N PHE A 389 -0.38 -16.98 5.49
CA PHE A 389 0.69 -16.71 4.52
C PHE A 389 0.20 -17.04 3.12
N TYR A 390 0.42 -16.11 2.19
CA TYR A 390 -0.04 -16.14 0.82
C TYR A 390 1.14 -16.12 -0.13
N THR A 391 1.19 -17.08 -1.05
CA THR A 391 2.33 -17.29 -1.96
C THR A 391 1.82 -17.57 -3.37
N ALA A 392 2.13 -16.69 -4.32
CA ALA A 392 1.92 -16.98 -5.73
C ALA A 392 3.08 -17.84 -6.27
N VAL A 393 2.75 -18.92 -6.97
CA VAL A 393 3.72 -19.72 -7.74
C VAL A 393 3.47 -19.49 -9.21
N TRP A 394 4.34 -18.74 -9.88
CA TRP A 394 4.21 -18.45 -11.30
C TRP A 394 4.67 -19.61 -12.18
N THR A 395 4.04 -19.70 -13.35
CA THR A 395 4.31 -20.70 -14.39
C THR A 395 4.30 -20.05 -15.77
N ILE A 396 5.19 -20.51 -16.63
CA ILE A 396 5.18 -20.23 -18.07
C ILE A 396 5.22 -21.58 -18.77
N ASP A 397 4.08 -22.00 -19.29
CA ASP A 397 3.94 -23.15 -20.18
C ASP A 397 3.91 -22.68 -21.64
N ALA A 398 4.37 -23.53 -22.57
CA ALA A 398 4.13 -23.33 -24.00
C ALA A 398 2.64 -23.45 -24.37
N ASP A 399 1.90 -24.28 -23.64
CA ASP A 399 0.45 -24.41 -23.79
C ASP A 399 -0.26 -23.13 -23.33
N GLY A 400 -0.98 -22.48 -24.24
CA GLY A 400 -1.69 -21.22 -23.97
C GLY A 400 -0.95 -19.93 -24.34
N GLN A 401 0.23 -20.04 -24.97
CA GLN A 401 0.93 -18.92 -25.61
C GLN A 401 0.38 -18.65 -27.03
N HIS A 402 0.75 -17.49 -27.61
CA HIS A 402 0.49 -17.23 -29.03
C HIS A 402 1.36 -18.14 -29.93
N ALA A 403 0.88 -18.47 -31.13
CA ALA A 403 1.55 -19.43 -32.02
C ALA A 403 2.99 -19.02 -32.40
N GLU A 404 3.23 -17.72 -32.58
CA GLU A 404 4.57 -17.16 -32.82
C GLU A 404 5.48 -17.34 -31.59
N THR A 405 4.96 -17.11 -30.38
CA THR A 405 5.67 -17.35 -29.12
C THR A 405 6.01 -18.84 -28.98
N ILE A 406 5.08 -19.75 -29.28
CA ILE A 406 5.32 -21.21 -29.28
C ILE A 406 6.43 -21.61 -30.27
N ALA A 407 6.54 -20.94 -31.42
CA ALA A 407 7.60 -21.19 -32.40
C ALA A 407 8.98 -20.77 -31.87
N ALA A 408 9.06 -19.68 -31.11
CA ALA A 408 10.29 -19.18 -30.52
C ALA A 408 10.64 -19.81 -29.15
N LEU A 409 9.72 -20.47 -28.45
CA LEU A 409 10.05 -21.22 -27.24
C LEU A 409 10.85 -22.49 -27.56
N GLU A 410 11.72 -22.89 -26.62
CA GLU A 410 12.36 -24.22 -26.63
C GLU A 410 11.30 -25.35 -26.73
N GLU A 411 11.67 -26.50 -27.29
CA GLU A 411 10.71 -27.61 -27.45
C GLU A 411 10.24 -28.16 -26.09
N GLY A 412 8.92 -28.21 -25.89
CA GLY A 412 8.32 -28.66 -24.63
C GLY A 412 8.53 -27.69 -23.47
N TYR A 413 8.74 -26.39 -23.74
CA TYR A 413 9.04 -25.40 -22.71
C TYR A 413 7.97 -25.37 -21.59
N ARG A 414 8.46 -25.57 -20.37
CA ARG A 414 7.75 -25.33 -19.11
C ARG A 414 8.73 -24.77 -18.10
N TRP A 415 8.38 -23.63 -17.52
CA TRP A 415 9.03 -23.07 -16.36
C TRP A 415 8.01 -22.89 -15.24
N GLN A 416 8.46 -23.12 -14.00
CA GLN A 416 7.68 -22.96 -12.80
C GLN A 416 8.59 -22.40 -11.69
N GLU A 417 8.07 -21.43 -10.95
CA GLU A 417 8.74 -20.84 -9.81
C GLU A 417 8.81 -21.84 -8.63
N GLN A 418 9.82 -21.69 -7.77
CA GLN A 418 9.86 -22.45 -6.52
C GLN A 418 8.83 -21.90 -5.54
N PHE A 419 8.29 -22.75 -4.65
CA PHE A 419 7.34 -22.33 -3.62
C PHE A 419 8.10 -21.78 -2.41
N GLY A 420 7.69 -20.61 -1.92
CA GLY A 420 8.16 -20.07 -0.64
C GLY A 420 9.46 -19.26 -0.74
N GLU A 421 9.75 -18.65 -1.89
CA GLU A 421 10.71 -17.53 -1.92
C GLU A 421 10.10 -16.34 -1.16
N GLN A 422 10.88 -15.66 -0.32
CA GLN A 422 10.36 -14.54 0.50
C GLN A 422 9.76 -13.39 -0.33
N THR A 423 10.19 -13.22 -1.57
CA THR A 423 9.65 -12.21 -2.49
C THR A 423 8.23 -12.52 -2.97
N GLN A 424 7.74 -13.75 -2.80
CA GLN A 424 6.37 -14.17 -3.14
C GLN A 424 5.41 -14.11 -1.93
N ILE A 425 5.93 -13.93 -0.71
CA ILE A 425 5.15 -14.17 0.51
C ILE A 425 4.50 -12.87 0.99
N THR A 426 3.17 -12.83 1.01
CA THR A 426 2.39 -11.82 1.76
C THR A 426 1.79 -12.49 3.00
N MET A 427 1.89 -11.87 4.17
CA MET A 427 1.17 -12.33 5.37
C MET A 427 0.01 -11.39 5.68
N LEU A 428 -1.21 -11.94 5.67
CA LEU A 428 -2.40 -11.25 6.18
C LEU A 428 -2.39 -11.38 7.71
N THR A 429 -2.23 -10.26 8.40
CA THR A 429 -2.04 -10.19 9.85
C THR A 429 -3.38 -10.25 10.60
N ALA A 430 -3.32 -10.59 11.89
CA ALA A 430 -4.47 -10.54 12.79
C ALA A 430 -3.99 -10.25 14.21
N VAL A 431 -3.52 -9.02 14.38
CA VAL A 431 -3.14 -8.41 15.65
C VAL A 431 -4.19 -7.35 15.99
N SER A 432 -4.57 -7.26 17.25
CA SER A 432 -5.45 -6.23 17.80
C SER A 432 -5.17 -6.07 19.30
N SER A 433 -5.77 -5.06 19.94
CA SER A 433 -5.75 -4.94 21.41
C SER A 433 -7.15 -5.03 22.02
N GLN A 434 -7.24 -5.08 23.35
CA GLN A 434 -8.50 -4.98 24.08
C GLN A 434 -8.24 -4.41 25.48
N ALA A 435 -8.48 -3.11 25.60
CA ALA A 435 -8.26 -2.35 26.82
C ALA A 435 -9.27 -2.73 27.92
N GLU A 436 -8.89 -2.51 29.18
CA GLU A 436 -9.85 -2.46 30.28
C GLU A 436 -10.70 -1.18 30.12
N PRO A 437 -12.05 -1.28 29.99
CA PRO A 437 -12.86 -0.16 29.53
C PRO A 437 -13.08 0.93 30.60
N VAL A 438 -12.93 0.57 31.90
CA VAL A 438 -13.14 1.48 33.03
C VAL A 438 -12.02 1.27 34.06
N VAL A 439 -11.40 2.38 34.49
CA VAL A 439 -10.30 2.38 35.47
C VAL A 439 -10.55 3.41 36.56
N ALA A 440 -9.96 3.22 37.74
CA ALA A 440 -9.87 4.25 38.76
C ALA A 440 -8.66 5.16 38.52
N VAL A 441 -8.78 6.45 38.84
CA VAL A 441 -7.61 7.36 38.89
C VAL A 441 -6.58 6.79 39.87
N GLY A 442 -5.31 6.74 39.46
CA GLY A 442 -4.22 6.14 40.23
C GLY A 442 -4.08 4.61 40.11
N ALA A 443 -5.02 3.90 39.50
CA ALA A 443 -4.86 2.47 39.18
C ALA A 443 -4.14 2.29 37.82
N PRO A 444 -3.37 1.21 37.62
CA PRO A 444 -2.70 0.95 36.34
C PRO A 444 -3.70 0.78 35.21
N LEU A 445 -3.43 1.42 34.07
CA LEU A 445 -4.13 1.14 32.81
C LEU A 445 -3.71 -0.24 32.31
N THR A 446 -4.65 -1.12 31.98
CA THR A 446 -4.34 -2.46 31.44
C THR A 446 -4.97 -2.71 30.08
N ASP A 447 -4.25 -3.49 29.27
CA ASP A 447 -4.64 -3.87 27.91
C ASP A 447 -4.21 -5.32 27.62
N ASP A 448 -5.04 -6.04 26.88
CA ASP A 448 -4.79 -7.40 26.45
C ASP A 448 -4.49 -7.42 24.94
N LEU A 449 -3.21 -7.48 24.56
CA LEU A 449 -2.81 -7.64 23.17
C LEU A 449 -3.15 -9.04 22.65
N ILE A 450 -3.77 -9.12 21.48
CA ILE A 450 -4.30 -10.35 20.89
C ILE A 450 -3.61 -10.62 19.54
N VAL A 451 -3.00 -11.79 19.41
CA VAL A 451 -2.55 -12.33 18.11
C VAL A 451 -3.38 -13.57 17.82
N SER A 452 -4.27 -13.49 16.82
CA SER A 452 -5.27 -14.53 16.53
C SER A 452 -4.99 -15.33 15.25
N GLY A 453 -4.10 -14.82 14.39
CA GLY A 453 -3.70 -15.44 13.12
C GLY A 453 -2.32 -16.08 13.16
N VAL A 454 -1.71 -16.21 11.98
CA VAL A 454 -0.36 -16.74 11.81
C VAL A 454 0.72 -15.74 12.29
N LEU A 455 1.92 -16.25 12.57
CA LEU A 455 3.10 -15.45 12.94
C LEU A 455 4.30 -15.81 12.04
N PRO A 456 5.23 -14.87 11.79
CA PRO A 456 6.53 -15.17 11.18
C PRO A 456 7.30 -16.23 11.98
N ALA A 457 8.23 -16.93 11.33
CA ALA A 457 8.98 -18.03 11.91
C ALA A 457 9.76 -17.64 13.18
N ASP A 458 10.30 -16.43 13.23
CA ASP A 458 11.01 -15.87 14.40
C ASP A 458 10.07 -15.21 15.43
N GLY A 459 8.75 -15.18 15.18
CA GLY A 459 7.74 -14.54 16.01
C GLY A 459 7.57 -13.04 15.77
N LEU A 460 6.90 -12.38 16.70
CA LEU A 460 6.61 -10.94 16.70
C LEU A 460 7.09 -10.28 17.99
N HIS A 461 7.48 -9.02 17.90
CA HIS A 461 7.79 -8.16 19.04
C HIS A 461 6.69 -7.10 19.17
N LEU A 462 5.94 -7.17 20.27
CA LEU A 462 4.77 -6.32 20.52
C LEU A 462 5.08 -5.23 21.55
N THR A 463 4.58 -4.03 21.27
CA THR A 463 4.51 -2.89 22.18
C THR A 463 3.12 -2.26 22.11
N ALA A 464 2.81 -1.43 23.10
CA ALA A 464 1.60 -0.61 23.14
C ALA A 464 1.96 0.83 23.52
N SER A 465 1.05 1.75 23.25
CA SER A 465 1.16 3.15 23.64
C SER A 465 -0.18 3.67 24.13
N VAL A 466 -0.16 4.55 25.13
CA VAL A 466 -1.33 5.16 25.74
C VAL A 466 -1.28 6.67 25.48
N HIS A 467 -2.36 7.20 24.94
CA HIS A 467 -2.54 8.64 24.71
C HIS A 467 -3.74 9.15 25.51
N ARG A 468 -3.63 10.34 26.12
CA ARG A 468 -4.77 11.00 26.74
C ARG A 468 -5.59 11.69 25.66
N VAL A 469 -6.91 11.52 25.66
CA VAL A 469 -7.80 12.32 24.80
C VAL A 469 -7.95 13.72 25.42
N PRO A 470 -7.61 14.81 24.71
CA PRO A 470 -7.86 16.16 25.19
C PRO A 470 -9.35 16.54 25.10
N ASP A 471 -9.80 17.47 25.95
CA ASP A 471 -11.20 17.90 25.95
C ASP A 471 -11.59 18.53 24.60
N GLY A 472 -12.68 18.04 24.00
CA GLY A 472 -13.17 18.52 22.70
C GLY A 472 -12.44 17.96 21.47
N VAL A 473 -11.46 17.06 21.66
CA VAL A 473 -10.80 16.31 20.57
C VAL A 473 -11.49 14.95 20.39
N ALA A 474 -11.65 14.49 19.15
CA ALA A 474 -12.20 13.16 18.88
C ALA A 474 -11.19 12.07 19.23
N GLU A 475 -11.66 10.92 19.72
CA GLU A 475 -10.78 9.84 20.20
C GLU A 475 -9.83 9.33 19.10
N ALA A 476 -10.28 9.32 17.84
CA ALA A 476 -9.47 8.93 16.67
C ALA A 476 -8.35 9.93 16.30
N ASP A 477 -8.44 11.19 16.75
CA ASP A 477 -7.43 12.22 16.51
C ASP A 477 -6.45 12.36 17.69
N ALA A 478 -6.65 11.60 18.78
CA ALA A 478 -5.91 11.80 20.03
C ALA A 478 -4.48 11.25 20.02
N CYS A 479 -4.12 10.33 19.11
CA CYS A 479 -2.83 9.62 19.14
C CYS A 479 -1.65 10.42 18.55
N THR A 480 -1.42 11.63 19.06
CA THR A 480 -0.30 12.50 18.67
C THR A 480 0.84 12.45 19.70
N PRO A 481 2.09 12.81 19.33
CA PRO A 481 3.22 12.84 20.26
C PRO A 481 3.00 13.74 21.49
N GLU A 482 2.18 14.79 21.38
CA GLU A 482 1.87 15.72 22.46
C GLU A 482 0.92 15.12 23.51
N ASN A 483 0.10 14.14 23.09
CA ASN A 483 -0.90 13.47 23.93
C ASN A 483 -0.38 12.13 24.50
N LEU A 484 0.79 11.67 24.06
CA LEU A 484 1.42 10.42 24.48
C LEU A 484 1.76 10.47 25.98
N LEU A 485 1.11 9.61 26.77
CA LEU A 485 1.43 9.43 28.19
C LEU A 485 2.54 8.40 28.40
N TRP A 486 2.54 7.34 27.60
CA TRP A 486 3.43 6.21 27.75
C TRP A 486 3.51 5.40 26.45
N ALA A 487 4.71 4.87 26.17
CA ALA A 487 4.93 3.86 25.15
C ALA A 487 5.84 2.78 25.76
N GLY A 488 5.48 1.51 25.58
CA GLY A 488 6.26 0.41 26.14
C GLY A 488 5.60 -0.96 25.95
N PRO A 489 6.01 -1.98 26.74
CA PRO A 489 7.17 -1.97 27.63
C PRO A 489 8.47 -1.63 26.90
N GLU A 490 9.48 -1.09 27.62
CA GLU A 490 10.80 -0.75 27.04
C GLU A 490 11.48 -1.94 26.34
N GLN A 491 11.22 -3.15 26.84
CA GLN A 491 11.57 -4.41 26.19
C GLN A 491 10.30 -4.99 25.55
N PRO A 492 10.16 -4.95 24.21
CA PRO A 492 8.98 -5.47 23.52
C PRO A 492 8.69 -6.94 23.88
N VAL A 493 7.41 -7.28 24.01
CA VAL A 493 7.02 -8.65 24.35
C VAL A 493 7.19 -9.55 23.13
N HIS A 494 8.01 -10.60 23.26
CA HIS A 494 8.24 -11.57 22.19
C HIS A 494 7.14 -12.63 22.18
N ILE A 495 6.41 -12.73 21.08
CA ILE A 495 5.29 -13.64 20.87
C ILE A 495 5.67 -14.65 19.78
N THR A 496 5.65 -15.93 20.14
CA THR A 496 6.02 -17.06 19.25
C THR A 496 4.86 -18.00 18.94
N ALA A 497 3.66 -17.71 19.45
CA ALA A 497 2.44 -18.46 19.21
C ALA A 497 1.21 -17.53 19.31
N PRO A 498 0.09 -17.85 18.62
CA PRO A 498 -1.16 -17.10 18.76
C PRO A 498 -1.66 -17.15 20.22
N GLY A 499 -2.24 -16.05 20.69
CA GLY A 499 -2.70 -15.94 22.08
C GLY A 499 -2.99 -14.50 22.50
N ARG A 500 -3.28 -14.36 23.79
CA ARG A 500 -3.55 -13.08 24.46
C ARG A 500 -2.47 -12.79 25.50
N THR A 501 -1.91 -11.58 25.47
CA THR A 501 -0.84 -11.12 26.33
C THR A 501 -1.25 -9.83 27.02
N ARG A 502 -1.35 -9.86 28.35
CA ARG A 502 -1.64 -8.65 29.14
C ARG A 502 -0.41 -7.75 29.21
N ILE A 503 -0.61 -6.46 28.98
CA ILE A 503 0.32 -5.38 29.20
C ILE A 503 -0.24 -4.44 30.28
N GLU A 504 0.65 -3.97 31.14
CA GLU A 504 0.37 -2.96 32.16
C GLU A 504 1.05 -1.65 31.75
N GLY A 505 0.25 -0.60 31.62
CA GLY A 505 0.69 0.76 31.30
C GLY A 505 0.94 1.60 32.56
N PRO A 506 0.92 2.93 32.47
CA PRO A 506 1.05 3.81 33.62
C PRO A 506 -0.24 3.79 34.46
N ALA A 507 -0.15 4.26 35.71
CA ALA A 507 -1.34 4.61 36.48
C ALA A 507 -2.12 5.73 35.78
N ALA A 508 -3.46 5.64 35.74
CA ALA A 508 -4.33 6.66 35.16
C ALA A 508 -4.13 8.00 35.91
N PRO A 509 -3.56 9.05 35.27
CA PRO A 509 -3.09 10.23 36.00
C PRO A 509 -4.22 11.16 36.46
N ASP A 510 -5.36 11.17 35.77
CA ASP A 510 -6.55 11.95 36.12
C ASP A 510 -7.83 11.28 35.58
N PHE A 511 -8.98 11.89 35.82
CA PHE A 511 -10.22 11.58 35.10
C PHE A 511 -10.10 11.93 33.60
N GLY A 512 -10.85 11.20 32.76
CA GLY A 512 -10.88 11.40 31.31
C GLY A 512 -10.85 10.08 30.51
N THR A 513 -10.53 10.20 29.23
CA THR A 513 -10.43 9.06 28.29
C THR A 513 -8.98 8.85 27.87
N TYR A 514 -8.59 7.57 27.78
CA TYR A 514 -7.27 7.12 27.37
C TYR A 514 -7.41 6.13 26.21
N VAL A 515 -6.72 6.37 25.11
CA VAL A 515 -6.73 5.48 23.93
C VAL A 515 -5.42 4.73 23.82
N TRP A 516 -5.52 3.43 23.62
CA TRP A 516 -4.40 2.55 23.35
C TRP A 516 -4.08 2.53 21.85
N ARG A 517 -2.85 2.17 21.52
CA ARG A 517 -2.43 1.80 20.16
C ARG A 517 -1.33 0.77 20.24
N GLU A 518 -1.62 -0.45 19.85
CA GLU A 518 -0.65 -1.54 19.76
C GLU A 518 0.20 -1.46 18.50
N ARG A 519 1.39 -2.06 18.57
CA ARG A 519 2.36 -2.10 17.48
C ARG A 519 3.09 -3.43 17.53
N ALA A 520 3.13 -4.13 16.39
CA ALA A 520 3.91 -5.36 16.22
C ALA A 520 4.95 -5.18 15.12
N VAL A 521 6.18 -5.60 15.41
CA VAL A 521 7.27 -5.71 14.42
C VAL A 521 7.81 -7.14 14.38
N ASP A 522 8.44 -7.52 13.27
CA ASP A 522 9.16 -8.81 13.18
C ASP A 522 10.56 -8.75 13.85
N ALA A 523 11.30 -9.85 13.78
CA ALA A 523 12.64 -9.97 14.35
C ALA A 523 13.69 -9.04 13.69
N GLN A 524 13.39 -8.49 12.51
CA GLN A 524 14.23 -7.52 11.79
C GLN A 524 13.77 -6.07 12.05
N GLY A 525 12.67 -5.87 12.78
CA GLY A 525 12.11 -4.57 13.13
C GLY A 525 11.19 -3.97 12.04
N LEU A 526 10.82 -4.74 11.02
CA LEU A 526 9.87 -4.30 10.01
C LEU A 526 8.45 -4.28 10.60
N LEU A 527 7.66 -3.27 10.23
CA LEU A 527 6.31 -3.10 10.74
C LEU A 527 5.38 -4.19 10.20
N VAL A 528 4.80 -4.96 11.12
CA VAL A 528 3.80 -6.01 10.83
C VAL A 528 2.39 -5.47 11.03
N HIS A 529 2.17 -4.73 12.12
CA HIS A 529 0.87 -4.17 12.48
C HIS A 529 1.02 -2.90 13.33
N GLU A 530 0.10 -1.96 13.16
CA GLU A 530 -0.10 -0.80 14.05
C GLU A 530 -1.59 -0.52 14.15
N GLY A 531 -2.10 -0.44 15.38
CA GLY A 531 -3.52 -0.22 15.68
C GLY A 531 -4.03 1.13 15.16
N ALA A 532 -5.34 1.23 14.96
CA ALA A 532 -5.98 2.50 14.66
C ALA A 532 -6.20 3.31 15.95
N CYS A 533 -6.17 4.64 15.88
CA CYS A 533 -6.46 5.45 17.06
C CYS A 533 -7.97 5.48 17.36
N GLY A 534 -8.34 5.48 18.65
CA GLY A 534 -9.73 5.73 19.08
C GLY A 534 -10.70 4.59 18.76
N VAL A 535 -10.22 3.35 18.68
CA VAL A 535 -11.08 2.16 18.62
C VAL A 535 -11.68 1.93 20.01
N GLU A 536 -13.02 1.85 20.14
CA GLU A 536 -13.68 1.75 21.46
C GLU A 536 -13.24 0.52 22.28
N ALA A 537 -12.89 -0.59 21.63
CA ALA A 537 -12.32 -1.77 22.32
C ALA A 537 -10.91 -1.53 22.89
N GLU A 538 -10.25 -0.47 22.43
CA GLU A 538 -8.89 -0.05 22.75
C GLU A 538 -8.94 1.30 23.54
N THR A 539 -10.11 1.64 24.10
CA THR A 539 -10.36 2.85 24.91
C THR A 539 -10.61 2.49 26.38
N THR A 540 -9.84 3.10 27.28
CA THR A 540 -10.05 3.07 28.75
C THR A 540 -10.60 4.41 29.23
N ARG A 541 -11.66 4.39 30.05
CA ARG A 541 -12.26 5.60 30.64
C ARG A 541 -12.02 5.63 32.15
N ALA A 542 -11.58 6.77 32.68
CA ALA A 542 -11.57 7.08 34.10
C ALA A 542 -12.70 8.09 34.41
N PRO A 543 -13.95 7.62 34.59
CA PRO A 543 -15.09 8.50 34.84
C PRO A 543 -15.05 9.08 36.26
N LEU A 544 -15.69 10.24 36.43
CA LEU A 544 -16.00 10.76 37.76
C LEU A 544 -16.96 9.80 38.48
N PRO A 545 -16.78 9.55 39.80
CA PRO A 545 -17.83 8.95 40.62
C PRO A 545 -19.06 9.86 40.66
N THR A 546 -20.24 9.25 40.74
CA THR A 546 -21.50 9.97 40.93
C THR A 546 -22.06 9.73 42.33
N VAL A 547 -22.90 10.65 42.82
CA VAL A 547 -23.56 10.54 44.11
C VAL A 547 -25.06 10.77 43.92
N GLU A 548 -25.86 9.95 44.60
CA GLU A 548 -27.31 10.14 44.77
C GLU A 548 -27.64 10.08 46.27
N THR A 549 -28.52 10.94 46.77
CA THR A 549 -28.84 11.06 48.21
C THR A 549 -30.28 10.68 48.54
N ARG A 550 -30.53 10.37 49.82
CA ARG A 550 -31.82 9.94 50.37
C ARG A 550 -31.94 10.43 51.81
N ALA A 551 -32.40 11.66 51.95
CA ALA A 551 -32.73 12.30 53.20
C ALA A 551 -33.87 11.55 53.91
N LEU A 552 -33.84 11.57 55.25
CA LEU A 552 -34.97 11.18 56.06
C LEU A 552 -36.12 12.19 55.82
N ALA A 553 -37.19 11.75 55.15
CA ALA A 553 -38.22 12.63 54.60
C ALA A 553 -38.93 13.52 55.64
N ALA A 554 -39.06 13.08 56.89
CA ALA A 554 -39.65 13.89 57.96
C ALA A 554 -39.11 13.54 59.35
N VAL A 555 -39.06 14.54 60.23
CA VAL A 555 -38.76 14.38 61.67
C VAL A 555 -39.66 15.28 62.52
N GLY A 556 -39.94 14.87 63.76
CA GLY A 556 -40.52 15.77 64.76
C GLY A 556 -39.54 16.87 65.17
N TRP A 557 -40.06 18.00 65.66
CA TRP A 557 -39.25 19.10 66.18
C TRP A 557 -38.24 18.62 67.22
N GLY A 558 -36.97 19.04 67.09
CA GLY A 558 -35.85 18.63 67.94
C GLY A 558 -35.39 17.18 67.75
N GLY A 559 -36.03 16.44 66.83
CA GLY A 559 -35.61 15.13 66.36
C GLY A 559 -34.35 15.19 65.50
N GLU A 560 -33.72 14.04 65.34
CA GLU A 560 -32.45 13.87 64.65
C GLU A 560 -32.68 13.43 63.20
N ALA A 561 -32.22 14.25 62.25
CA ALA A 561 -32.31 14.00 60.82
C ALA A 561 -30.98 13.48 60.26
N THR A 562 -31.06 12.61 59.26
CA THR A 562 -29.92 12.03 58.53
C THR A 562 -30.21 11.96 57.04
N ASP A 563 -29.15 11.84 56.24
CA ASP A 563 -29.19 11.59 54.80
C ASP A 563 -28.21 10.44 54.45
N THR A 564 -28.56 9.66 53.43
CA THR A 564 -27.76 8.53 52.94
C THR A 564 -27.32 8.77 51.51
N ALA A 565 -26.05 9.13 51.32
CA ALA A 565 -25.43 9.22 50.01
C ALA A 565 -25.07 7.82 49.48
N ILE A 566 -25.32 7.60 48.20
CA ILE A 566 -24.97 6.40 47.44
C ILE A 566 -23.91 6.82 46.43
N VAL A 567 -22.65 6.47 46.68
CA VAL A 567 -21.54 6.77 45.76
C VAL A 567 -21.38 5.60 44.78
N THR A 568 -21.40 5.88 43.48
CA THR A 568 -21.23 4.87 42.42
C THR A 568 -20.11 5.26 41.45
N GLY A 569 -19.57 4.27 40.74
CA GLY A 569 -18.38 4.43 39.89
C GLY A 569 -17.05 4.15 40.61
N PRO A 570 -15.92 4.20 39.88
CA PRO A 570 -14.60 3.89 40.42
C PRO A 570 -14.07 5.03 41.30
N ILE A 571 -13.78 4.74 42.57
CA ILE A 571 -13.13 5.68 43.50
C ILE A 571 -11.62 5.72 43.20
N PRO A 572 -10.97 6.90 43.19
CA PRO A 572 -9.51 7.01 43.05
C PRO A 572 -8.74 6.08 43.98
N ALA A 573 -7.81 5.33 43.42
CA ALA A 573 -6.99 4.33 44.12
C ALA A 573 -5.80 4.94 44.89
N THR A 574 -5.44 6.18 44.57
CA THR A 574 -4.41 6.99 45.24
C THR A 574 -5.02 8.28 45.79
N GLY A 575 -4.31 8.97 46.70
CA GLY A 575 -4.82 10.19 47.34
C GLY A 575 -5.91 9.91 48.39
N SER A 576 -6.84 10.85 48.56
CA SER A 576 -7.94 10.76 49.54
C SER A 576 -9.25 11.24 48.94
N THR A 577 -10.30 10.42 49.02
CA THR A 577 -11.68 10.80 48.62
C THR A 577 -12.55 10.94 49.86
N THR A 578 -13.30 12.04 49.95
CA THR A 578 -14.08 12.43 51.14
C THR A 578 -15.44 13.01 50.80
N LEU A 579 -16.46 12.64 51.56
CA LEU A 579 -17.84 13.11 51.45
C LEU A 579 -18.19 14.05 52.62
N THR A 580 -18.88 15.14 52.32
CA THR A 580 -19.37 16.13 53.29
C THR A 580 -20.83 16.47 53.06
N PHE A 581 -21.58 16.84 54.10
CA PHE A 581 -22.97 17.29 54.01
C PHE A 581 -23.14 18.70 54.58
N GLN A 582 -24.01 19.50 53.95
CA GLN A 582 -24.49 20.78 54.48
C GLN A 582 -26.01 20.77 54.64
N LEU A 583 -26.42 20.98 55.89
CA LEU A 583 -27.78 21.26 56.37
C LEU A 583 -28.26 22.69 56.04
N HIS A 584 -29.19 22.91 55.11
CA HIS A 584 -29.80 24.22 54.88
C HIS A 584 -31.27 24.28 55.33
N ARG A 585 -31.72 25.44 55.83
CA ARG A 585 -33.13 25.69 56.19
C ARG A 585 -33.89 26.31 55.03
N GLY A 586 -35.04 25.75 54.69
CA GLY A 586 -35.99 26.38 53.77
C GLY A 586 -36.53 27.69 54.34
N THR A 587 -36.48 28.75 53.53
CA THR A 587 -37.02 30.08 53.89
C THR A 587 -38.38 30.29 53.23
N GLU A 588 -39.37 30.75 54.00
CA GLU A 588 -40.71 31.00 53.48
C GLU A 588 -40.68 32.07 52.36
N GLY A 589 -41.34 31.79 51.24
CA GLY A 589 -41.36 32.66 50.06
C GLY A 589 -40.11 32.57 49.16
N VAL A 590 -39.10 31.77 49.52
CA VAL A 590 -37.95 31.45 48.67
C VAL A 590 -38.19 30.11 47.95
N ALA A 591 -37.85 30.01 46.67
CA ALA A 591 -37.97 28.76 45.93
C ALA A 591 -36.94 27.73 46.46
N PRO A 592 -37.26 26.42 46.50
CA PRO A 592 -36.35 25.41 47.05
C PRO A 592 -34.94 25.46 46.48
N ALA A 593 -34.79 25.61 45.16
CA ALA A 593 -33.50 25.69 44.47
C ALA A 593 -32.63 26.90 44.89
N ASP A 594 -33.23 27.99 45.34
CA ASP A 594 -32.54 29.22 45.74
C ASP A 594 -32.33 29.31 47.27
N ALA A 595 -32.79 28.33 48.03
CA ALA A 595 -32.85 28.41 49.50
C ALA A 595 -31.48 28.22 50.18
N CYS A 596 -30.60 27.39 49.60
CA CYS A 596 -29.33 27.00 50.20
C CYS A 596 -28.25 28.08 50.08
N THR A 597 -28.38 29.09 50.93
CA THR A 597 -27.46 30.23 51.07
C THR A 597 -26.66 30.14 52.38
N PRO A 598 -25.55 30.87 52.54
CA PRO A 598 -24.81 30.92 53.81
C PRO A 598 -25.68 31.30 55.02
N ASP A 599 -26.64 32.21 54.85
CA ASP A 599 -27.55 32.65 55.93
C ASP A 599 -28.57 31.58 56.34
N SER A 600 -28.80 30.58 55.49
CA SER A 600 -29.70 29.44 55.75
C SER A 600 -29.00 28.22 56.36
N LEU A 601 -27.66 28.24 56.46
CA LEU A 601 -26.87 27.09 56.89
C LEU A 601 -27.15 26.76 58.37
N VAL A 602 -27.62 25.54 58.61
CA VAL A 602 -27.94 24.97 59.93
C VAL A 602 -26.76 24.21 60.50
N ALA A 603 -26.06 23.41 59.69
CA ALA A 603 -24.79 22.77 60.06
C ALA A 603 -24.02 22.26 58.82
N ASP A 604 -22.72 22.04 58.99
CA ASP A 604 -21.77 21.63 57.95
C ASP A 604 -20.82 20.57 58.53
N THR A 605 -20.61 19.46 57.81
CA THR A 605 -19.70 18.38 58.22
C THR A 605 -18.29 18.50 57.64
N SER A 606 -17.96 19.61 56.97
CA SER A 606 -16.65 19.84 56.33
C SER A 606 -15.44 19.73 57.27
N ALA A 607 -15.62 19.99 58.57
CA ALA A 607 -14.59 19.82 59.58
C ALA A 607 -14.31 18.33 59.96
N THR A 608 -15.25 17.42 59.68
CA THR A 608 -15.16 15.98 59.98
C THR A 608 -15.77 15.18 58.82
N PRO A 609 -15.13 15.16 57.64
CA PRO A 609 -15.65 14.49 56.46
C PRO A 609 -15.64 12.96 56.61
N ILE A 610 -16.51 12.29 55.85
CA ILE A 610 -16.56 10.83 55.75
C ILE A 610 -15.55 10.37 54.69
N THR A 611 -14.62 9.47 55.03
CA THR A 611 -13.71 8.88 54.03
C THR A 611 -14.44 7.88 53.14
N VAL A 612 -14.28 8.02 51.82
CA VAL A 612 -14.86 7.14 50.80
C VAL A 612 -13.72 6.34 50.16
N THR A 613 -13.67 5.03 50.40
CA THR A 613 -12.61 4.14 49.86
C THR A 613 -13.11 3.18 48.78
N ALA A 614 -14.43 3.09 48.59
CA ALA A 614 -15.10 2.29 47.57
C ALA A 614 -16.51 2.86 47.32
N ALA A 615 -17.14 2.46 46.21
CA ALA A 615 -18.56 2.71 45.97
C ALA A 615 -19.41 2.02 47.06
N GLY A 616 -20.52 2.66 47.46
CA GLY A 616 -21.35 2.19 48.57
C GLY A 616 -22.28 3.26 49.15
N GLU A 617 -23.00 2.90 50.22
CA GLU A 617 -23.88 3.80 50.97
C GLU A 617 -23.15 4.41 52.17
N PHE A 618 -23.31 5.73 52.36
CA PHE A 618 -22.68 6.52 53.41
C PHE A 618 -23.72 7.38 54.13
N LEU A 619 -23.94 7.11 55.41
CA LEU A 619 -24.88 7.84 56.26
C LEU A 619 -24.24 9.11 56.81
N SER A 620 -24.92 10.25 56.72
CA SER A 620 -24.50 11.51 57.32
C SER A 620 -24.51 11.42 58.87
N PRO A 621 -23.73 12.26 59.57
CA PRO A 621 -23.94 12.52 60.99
C PRO A 621 -25.38 13.00 61.25
N GLY A 622 -25.96 12.57 62.37
CA GLY A 622 -27.31 12.99 62.79
C GLY A 622 -27.35 14.44 63.26
N MET A 623 -28.35 15.19 62.80
CA MET A 623 -28.48 16.64 63.01
C MET A 623 -29.84 16.95 63.66
N ARG A 624 -29.86 17.62 64.83
CA ARG A 624 -31.11 17.95 65.52
C ARG A 624 -31.74 19.25 65.02
N LEU A 625 -33.00 19.17 64.60
CA LEU A 625 -33.67 20.26 63.88
C LEU A 625 -34.77 20.93 64.71
N HIS A 626 -34.50 22.13 65.20
CA HIS A 626 -35.38 22.89 66.11
C HIS A 626 -36.24 23.97 65.41
N HIS A 627 -36.45 23.86 64.10
CA HIS A 627 -37.24 24.82 63.32
C HIS A 627 -38.22 24.05 62.44
N PRO A 628 -39.55 24.29 62.52
CA PRO A 628 -40.51 23.63 61.63
C PRO A 628 -40.32 24.06 60.17
N GLY A 629 -40.65 23.16 59.24
CA GLY A 629 -40.56 23.40 57.79
C GLY A 629 -39.48 22.58 57.09
N ALA A 630 -39.35 22.79 55.78
CA ALA A 630 -38.40 22.06 54.93
C ALA A 630 -36.95 22.42 55.28
N HIS A 631 -36.09 21.40 55.27
CA HIS A 631 -34.65 21.52 55.33
C HIS A 631 -34.06 20.74 54.15
N TYR A 632 -33.04 21.32 53.52
CA TYR A 632 -32.43 20.81 52.30
C TYR A 632 -31.00 20.38 52.58
N TRP A 633 -30.67 19.15 52.18
CA TRP A 633 -29.32 18.61 52.22
C TRP A 633 -28.55 19.03 50.97
N ILE A 634 -27.26 19.25 51.10
CA ILE A 634 -26.30 19.29 49.98
C ILE A 634 -25.11 18.43 50.37
N GLU A 635 -24.93 17.30 49.70
CA GLU A 635 -23.71 16.52 49.78
C GLU A 635 -22.66 17.02 48.77
N ARG A 636 -21.38 16.83 49.11
CA ARG A 636 -20.24 17.10 48.21
C ARG A 636 -19.20 16.01 48.33
N LEU A 637 -18.85 15.41 47.19
CA LEU A 637 -17.76 14.44 47.08
C LEU A 637 -16.50 15.14 46.59
N TRP A 638 -15.44 15.04 47.37
CA TRP A 638 -14.14 15.65 47.11
C TRP A 638 -13.08 14.59 46.89
N TYR A 639 -12.10 14.87 46.04
CA TYR A 639 -10.87 14.09 45.90
C TYR A 639 -9.66 15.01 46.00
N THR A 640 -8.74 14.64 46.88
CA THR A 640 -7.44 15.31 47.05
C THR A 640 -6.35 14.35 46.54
N PRO A 641 -5.72 14.64 45.39
CA PRO A 641 -4.57 13.89 44.91
C PRO A 641 -3.42 13.91 45.93
N GLU A 642 -2.54 12.92 45.90
CA GLU A 642 -1.37 12.89 46.79
C GLU A 642 -0.46 14.10 46.52
N GLY A 643 -0.32 14.99 47.51
CA GLY A 643 0.42 16.25 47.38
C GLY A 643 -0.27 17.33 46.54
N GLY A 644 -1.55 17.15 46.16
CA GLY A 644 -2.34 18.10 45.39
C GLY A 644 -3.41 18.83 46.20
N GLU A 645 -4.13 19.74 45.54
CA GLU A 645 -5.26 20.47 46.12
C GLU A 645 -6.59 19.67 46.02
N PRO A 646 -7.54 19.86 46.95
CA PRO A 646 -8.86 19.23 46.87
C PRO A 646 -9.65 19.66 45.61
N ARG A 647 -10.28 18.69 44.95
CA ARG A 647 -11.13 18.86 43.77
C ARG A 647 -12.54 18.35 44.08
N LEU A 648 -13.56 19.13 43.74
CA LEU A 648 -14.95 18.70 43.78
C LEU A 648 -15.21 17.72 42.62
N LEU A 649 -15.81 16.56 42.93
CA LEU A 649 -16.19 15.53 41.95
C LEU A 649 -17.70 15.52 41.68
N ALA A 650 -18.50 15.70 42.72
CA ALA A 650 -19.97 15.76 42.66
C ALA A 650 -20.52 16.66 43.78
N GLU A 651 -21.65 17.32 43.52
CA GLU A 651 -22.38 18.16 44.47
C GLU A 651 -23.89 18.01 44.23
N GLY A 652 -24.66 17.81 45.31
CA GLY A 652 -26.12 17.72 45.30
C GLY A 652 -26.78 19.07 44.99
N ALA A 653 -28.07 19.05 44.62
CA ALA A 653 -28.77 20.24 44.15
C ALA A 653 -29.85 20.66 45.15
N CYS A 654 -29.73 21.88 45.68
CA CYS A 654 -30.64 22.41 46.69
C CYS A 654 -32.13 22.19 46.34
N GLY A 655 -32.89 21.66 47.30
CA GLY A 655 -34.35 21.58 47.18
C GLY A 655 -34.90 20.39 46.40
N LEU A 656 -34.09 19.38 46.08
CA LEU A 656 -34.58 18.10 45.56
C LEU A 656 -35.40 17.33 46.62
N GLU A 657 -36.42 16.59 46.18
CA GLU A 657 -37.35 15.89 47.09
C GLU A 657 -36.65 14.80 47.92
N ASN A 658 -35.72 14.06 47.30
CA ASN A 658 -34.85 13.08 47.95
C ASN A 658 -33.77 13.72 48.84
N GLU A 659 -33.54 15.03 48.74
CA GLU A 659 -32.63 15.83 49.58
C GLU A 659 -33.40 16.72 50.57
N THR A 660 -34.69 16.44 50.81
CA THR A 660 -35.55 17.26 51.70
C THR A 660 -35.98 16.49 52.96
N THR A 661 -35.73 17.08 54.13
CA THR A 661 -36.33 16.69 55.42
C THR A 661 -37.37 17.70 55.85
N MET A 662 -38.61 17.27 56.07
CA MET A 662 -39.67 18.11 56.65
C MET A 662 -39.66 18.02 58.19
N VAL A 663 -39.47 19.16 58.86
CA VAL A 663 -39.62 19.22 60.32
C VAL A 663 -41.05 19.54 60.70
N GLU A 664 -41.71 18.64 61.41
CA GLU A 664 -43.09 18.84 61.86
C GLU A 664 -43.19 20.00 62.86
N ARG A 665 -44.33 20.72 62.83
CA ARG A 665 -44.64 21.73 63.84
C ARG A 665 -45.26 21.02 65.07
N PRO A 666 -44.77 21.29 66.29
CA PRO A 666 -45.37 20.75 67.50
C PRO A 666 -46.85 21.12 67.64
N GLY A 667 -47.68 20.11 67.82
CA GLY A 667 -49.10 20.22 68.12
C GLY A 667 -49.37 19.91 69.59
N LEU A 668 -50.33 20.62 70.17
CA LEU A 668 -50.83 20.40 71.52
C LEU A 668 -52.36 20.52 71.45
N THR A 669 -53.06 19.57 72.05
CA THR A 669 -54.53 19.59 72.23
C THR A 669 -54.82 18.99 73.60
N THR A 670 -55.82 19.49 74.33
CA THR A 670 -56.09 19.00 75.68
C THR A 670 -57.50 18.46 75.87
N ARG A 671 -57.79 17.90 77.04
CA ARG A 671 -59.10 17.36 77.43
C ARG A 671 -59.19 17.29 78.95
N ALA A 672 -59.81 18.31 79.51
CA ALA A 672 -60.12 18.38 80.92
C ALA A 672 -61.17 17.33 81.30
N VAL A 673 -61.16 16.91 82.57
CA VAL A 673 -62.33 16.24 83.17
C VAL A 673 -63.50 17.23 83.15
N GLU A 674 -64.61 16.87 82.50
CA GLU A 674 -65.75 17.79 82.31
C GLU A 674 -66.34 18.31 83.63
N ARG A 675 -66.39 17.48 84.69
CA ARG A 675 -67.00 17.85 85.98
C ARG A 675 -66.26 17.29 87.18
N ALA A 676 -66.22 18.06 88.26
CA ALA A 676 -65.66 17.65 89.54
C ALA A 676 -66.49 18.18 90.72
N ALA A 677 -66.43 17.47 91.85
CA ALA A 677 -67.01 17.98 93.11
C ALA A 677 -66.06 19.02 93.75
N LEU A 678 -66.59 19.89 94.60
CA LEU A 678 -65.78 20.78 95.45
C LEU A 678 -64.68 20.00 96.20
N ASP A 679 -63.46 20.55 96.20
CA ASP A 679 -62.23 19.97 96.75
C ASP A 679 -61.81 18.58 96.22
N ALA A 680 -62.55 17.98 95.28
CA ALA A 680 -62.19 16.74 94.61
C ALA A 680 -61.05 16.96 93.60
N PRO A 681 -60.19 15.96 93.36
CA PRO A 681 -59.12 16.08 92.38
C PRO A 681 -59.68 16.01 90.96
N PHE A 682 -59.27 16.96 90.12
CA PHE A 682 -59.51 16.95 88.68
C PHE A 682 -58.21 17.26 87.93
N HIS A 683 -58.19 16.95 86.65
CA HIS A 683 -57.00 16.99 85.82
C HIS A 683 -57.37 17.23 84.35
N ASP A 684 -56.34 17.41 83.55
CA ASP A 684 -56.38 17.55 82.11
C ASP A 684 -55.40 16.55 81.47
N SER A 685 -55.64 16.19 80.21
CA SER A 685 -54.83 15.27 79.41
C SER A 685 -54.44 15.97 78.10
N ALA A 686 -53.16 16.35 77.99
CA ALA A 686 -52.58 16.89 76.77
C ALA A 686 -52.15 15.78 75.81
N VAL A 687 -52.58 15.83 74.55
CA VAL A 687 -52.04 15.05 73.44
C VAL A 687 -51.07 15.92 72.64
N ILE A 688 -49.82 15.49 72.56
CA ILE A 688 -48.71 16.19 71.90
C ILE A 688 -48.34 15.44 70.61
N THR A 689 -48.18 16.18 69.52
CA THR A 689 -47.74 15.66 68.19
C THR A 689 -46.57 16.49 67.66
N GLY A 690 -45.85 15.98 66.65
CA GLY A 690 -44.78 16.74 65.98
C GLY A 690 -43.53 17.01 66.82
N LEU A 691 -43.31 16.25 67.91
CA LEU A 691 -42.12 16.34 68.75
C LEU A 691 -41.23 15.11 68.53
N GLY A 692 -39.93 15.34 68.30
CA GLY A 692 -38.94 14.29 68.08
C GLY A 692 -38.56 13.53 69.35
N GLU A 693 -37.90 12.38 69.18
CA GLU A 693 -37.40 11.58 70.30
C GLU A 693 -36.19 12.23 70.99
N GLY A 694 -36.14 12.11 72.32
CA GLY A 694 -35.02 12.61 73.13
C GLY A 694 -34.95 14.14 73.26
N VAL A 695 -36.04 14.85 72.97
CA VAL A 695 -36.15 16.29 73.22
C VAL A 695 -36.36 16.55 74.71
N ASP A 696 -35.66 17.53 75.26
CA ASP A 696 -35.93 18.07 76.59
C ASP A 696 -37.13 19.02 76.52
N ALA A 697 -38.33 18.48 76.73
CA ALA A 697 -39.59 19.20 76.68
C ALA A 697 -40.40 19.04 77.97
N GLU A 698 -41.26 20.01 78.24
CA GLU A 698 -42.20 19.99 79.35
C GLU A 698 -43.55 20.61 78.95
N VAL A 699 -44.65 20.13 79.53
CA VAL A 699 -45.96 20.76 79.42
C VAL A 699 -46.40 21.31 80.78
N VAL A 700 -46.81 22.57 80.81
CA VAL A 700 -47.27 23.29 82.00
C VAL A 700 -48.74 23.62 81.83
N PHE A 701 -49.59 23.17 82.75
CA PHE A 701 -51.01 23.47 82.75
C PHE A 701 -51.32 24.63 83.71
N THR A 702 -52.11 25.59 83.25
CA THR A 702 -52.57 26.74 84.02
C THR A 702 -54.09 26.74 84.06
N VAL A 703 -54.67 26.94 85.26
CA VAL A 703 -56.11 26.90 85.50
C VAL A 703 -56.62 28.28 85.88
N PHE A 704 -57.64 28.74 85.17
CA PHE A 704 -58.32 30.01 85.39
C PHE A 704 -59.77 29.80 85.83
N HIS A 705 -60.26 30.64 86.72
CA HIS A 705 -61.60 30.55 87.29
C HIS A 705 -62.51 31.65 86.76
N THR A 706 -63.71 31.25 86.33
CA THR A 706 -64.85 32.12 86.05
C THR A 706 -66.09 31.60 86.80
N GLU A 707 -67.11 32.44 86.96
CA GLU A 707 -68.41 31.99 87.45
C GLU A 707 -69.07 31.06 86.42
N ALA A 708 -69.99 30.20 86.87
CA ALA A 708 -70.70 29.30 85.96
C ALA A 708 -71.49 30.09 84.88
N ASP A 709 -71.49 29.57 83.66
CA ASP A 709 -72.11 30.17 82.46
C ASP A 709 -71.54 31.53 81.98
N GLU A 710 -70.43 32.01 82.54
CA GLU A 710 -69.69 33.15 81.98
C GLU A 710 -68.87 32.77 80.73
N ARG A 711 -68.48 33.78 79.94
CA ARG A 711 -67.56 33.56 78.81
C ARG A 711 -66.14 33.23 79.33
N PRO A 712 -65.38 32.35 78.66
CA PRO A 712 -64.00 32.09 79.04
C PRO A 712 -63.13 33.35 79.04
N ILE A 713 -62.57 33.67 80.22
CA ILE A 713 -61.66 34.81 80.42
C ILE A 713 -60.46 34.33 81.24
N CYS A 714 -59.36 34.04 80.55
CA CYS A 714 -58.11 33.60 81.13
C CYS A 714 -57.15 34.80 81.17
N THR A 715 -57.13 35.49 82.30
CA THR A 715 -56.22 36.62 82.55
C THR A 715 -55.58 36.47 83.93
N PRO A 716 -54.48 37.16 84.23
CA PRO A 716 -53.84 37.08 85.54
C PRO A 716 -54.75 37.41 86.73
N ALA A 717 -55.85 38.15 86.52
CA ALA A 717 -56.84 38.44 87.56
C ALA A 717 -57.71 37.23 87.94
N ASN A 718 -57.86 36.27 87.02
CA ASN A 718 -58.70 35.08 87.14
C ASN A 718 -57.85 33.79 87.30
N LEU A 719 -56.53 33.93 87.46
CA LEU A 719 -55.62 32.80 87.64
C LEU A 719 -55.89 32.12 88.99
N GLU A 720 -56.23 30.83 88.95
CA GLU A 720 -56.42 30.03 90.17
C GLU A 720 -55.15 29.27 90.55
N THR A 721 -54.50 28.60 89.58
CA THR A 721 -53.23 27.89 89.83
C THR A 721 -52.43 27.63 88.55
N THR A 722 -51.13 27.41 88.71
CA THR A 722 -50.26 26.82 87.68
C THR A 722 -49.67 25.54 88.24
N THR A 723 -49.79 24.46 87.48
CA THR A 723 -49.27 23.14 87.86
C THR A 723 -47.74 23.09 87.81
N THR A 724 -47.14 22.11 88.49
CA THR A 724 -45.74 21.75 88.23
C THR A 724 -45.61 21.18 86.82
N ALA A 725 -44.55 21.57 86.11
CA ALA A 725 -44.27 21.08 84.77
C ALA A 725 -44.21 19.54 84.68
N VAL A 726 -44.79 18.98 83.62
CA VAL A 726 -44.77 17.55 83.33
C VAL A 726 -43.71 17.30 82.24
N PRO A 727 -42.66 16.51 82.50
CA PRO A 727 -41.67 16.17 81.48
C PRO A 727 -42.32 15.42 80.30
N VAL A 728 -41.94 15.80 79.08
CA VAL A 728 -42.43 15.27 77.81
C VAL A 728 -41.27 14.57 77.11
N THR A 729 -41.40 13.27 76.85
CA THR A 729 -40.33 12.43 76.28
C THR A 729 -40.45 12.21 74.76
N GLY A 730 -41.46 12.80 74.13
CA GLY A 730 -41.82 12.65 72.72
C GLY A 730 -43.31 12.90 72.48
N ALA A 731 -43.80 12.68 71.25
CA ALA A 731 -45.25 12.70 70.97
C ALA A 731 -46.01 11.63 71.80
N GLY A 732 -47.20 11.97 72.32
CA GLY A 732 -47.96 11.11 73.23
C GLY A 732 -49.01 11.84 74.07
N GLU A 733 -49.66 11.12 74.97
CA GLU A 733 -50.64 11.67 75.94
C GLU A 733 -49.98 11.88 77.32
N TYR A 734 -50.13 13.08 77.87
CA TYR A 734 -49.53 13.53 79.13
C TYR A 734 -50.61 14.13 80.03
N ARG A 735 -50.76 13.57 81.23
CA ARG A 735 -51.74 14.02 82.22
C ARG A 735 -51.16 15.12 83.11
N SER A 736 -51.94 16.16 83.38
CA SER A 736 -51.61 17.21 84.34
C SER A 736 -51.56 16.67 85.79
N PRO A 737 -50.78 17.29 86.69
CA PRO A 737 -50.94 17.08 88.13
C PRO A 737 -52.39 17.36 88.58
N GLU A 738 -52.87 16.64 89.60
CA GLU A 738 -54.22 16.83 90.12
C GLU A 738 -54.39 18.23 90.74
N VAL A 739 -55.40 18.95 90.28
CA VAL A 739 -55.84 20.24 90.82
C VAL A 739 -57.10 20.03 91.68
N ARG A 740 -57.29 20.87 92.68
CA ARG A 740 -58.47 20.91 93.55
C ARG A 740 -58.94 22.35 93.68
N SER A 741 -60.24 22.56 93.77
CA SER A 741 -60.82 23.89 93.94
C SER A 741 -61.93 23.88 94.99
N SER A 742 -61.87 24.85 95.89
CA SER A 742 -62.89 25.12 96.90
C SER A 742 -63.93 26.15 96.43
N THR A 743 -63.82 26.66 95.20
CA THR A 743 -64.81 27.57 94.61
C THR A 743 -65.58 26.90 93.47
N PRO A 744 -66.92 26.95 93.47
CA PRO A 744 -67.73 26.46 92.36
C PRO A 744 -67.55 27.39 91.14
N GLY A 745 -67.81 26.87 89.94
CA GLY A 745 -67.71 27.64 88.69
C GLY A 745 -66.98 26.87 87.59
N ALA A 746 -66.68 27.56 86.50
CA ALA A 746 -65.92 26.99 85.39
C ALA A 746 -64.41 27.19 85.62
N LYS A 747 -63.65 26.12 85.37
CA LYS A 747 -62.19 26.06 85.45
C LYS A 747 -61.65 25.84 84.05
N HIS A 748 -61.16 26.91 83.44
CA HIS A 748 -60.59 26.88 82.09
C HIS A 748 -59.12 26.52 82.18
N TRP A 749 -58.73 25.47 81.46
CA TRP A 749 -57.36 25.02 81.34
C TRP A 749 -56.68 25.74 80.18
N ILE A 750 -55.40 26.04 80.33
CA ILE A 750 -54.49 26.39 79.23
C ILE A 750 -53.21 25.58 79.46
N ALA A 751 -52.88 24.69 78.52
CA ALA A 751 -51.59 24.02 78.49
C ALA A 751 -50.59 24.80 77.65
N GLU A 752 -49.34 24.84 78.10
CA GLU A 752 -48.21 25.40 77.36
C GLU A 752 -47.10 24.37 77.24
N LEU A 753 -46.79 23.97 76.01
CA LEU A 753 -45.68 23.10 75.65
C LEU A 753 -44.43 23.94 75.44
N ARG A 754 -43.37 23.60 76.18
CA ARG A 754 -42.06 24.25 76.11
C ARG A 754 -40.97 23.22 75.88
N ALA A 755 -39.85 23.63 75.28
CA ALA A 755 -38.68 22.75 75.14
C ALA A 755 -37.37 23.54 75.13
N ARG A 756 -36.27 22.89 75.53
CA ARG A 756 -34.93 23.45 75.42
C ARG A 756 -34.29 23.01 74.10
N VAL A 757 -33.63 23.95 73.41
CA VAL A 757 -32.86 23.66 72.18
C VAL A 757 -31.45 23.13 72.46
N SER A 758 -30.98 23.28 73.70
CA SER A 758 -29.76 22.65 74.24
C SER A 758 -29.85 22.62 75.77
N PRO A 759 -29.04 21.78 76.47
CA PRO A 759 -29.15 21.63 77.93
C PRO A 759 -29.02 22.94 78.74
N ASP A 760 -28.22 23.89 78.22
CA ASP A 760 -27.98 25.20 78.86
C ASP A 760 -28.91 26.32 78.35
N ALA A 761 -29.83 26.02 77.42
CA ALA A 761 -30.76 27.01 76.87
C ALA A 761 -31.98 27.22 77.77
N GLU A 762 -32.53 28.44 77.76
CA GLU A 762 -33.87 28.69 78.30
C GLU A 762 -34.94 27.98 77.46
N PRO A 763 -36.05 27.53 78.07
CA PRO A 763 -37.07 26.78 77.36
C PRO A 763 -37.89 27.73 76.46
N VAL A 764 -37.95 27.41 75.17
CA VAL A 764 -38.79 28.11 74.20
C VAL A 764 -40.20 27.55 74.22
N VAL A 765 -41.20 28.43 74.11
CA VAL A 765 -42.61 28.02 73.96
C VAL A 765 -42.82 27.50 72.55
N LEU A 766 -43.26 26.26 72.43
CA LEU A 766 -43.57 25.60 71.16
C LEU A 766 -45.06 25.75 70.80
N HIS A 767 -45.93 25.70 71.81
CA HIS A 767 -47.38 25.84 71.66
C HIS A 767 -48.02 26.31 72.97
N THR A 768 -49.02 27.19 72.89
CA THR A 768 -49.88 27.61 74.03
C THR A 768 -51.34 27.45 73.60
N GLY A 769 -52.15 26.74 74.38
CA GLY A 769 -53.60 26.58 74.12
C GLY A 769 -54.37 27.89 74.29
N THR A 770 -55.57 27.97 73.70
CA THR A 770 -56.42 29.16 73.78
C THR A 770 -57.40 29.05 74.95
N CYS A 771 -57.74 30.18 75.58
CA CYS A 771 -58.71 30.17 76.67
C CYS A 771 -60.09 29.64 76.24
N GLY A 772 -60.50 28.51 76.82
CA GLY A 772 -61.84 27.96 76.66
C GLY A 772 -62.09 27.28 75.32
N GLU A 773 -61.10 26.58 74.78
CA GLU A 773 -61.32 25.63 73.67
C GLU A 773 -62.25 24.48 74.10
N ASP A 774 -62.86 23.82 73.11
CA ASP A 774 -63.85 22.75 73.33
C ASP A 774 -63.20 21.55 74.04
N GLY A 775 -63.61 21.32 75.29
CA GLY A 775 -63.07 20.25 76.14
C GLY A 775 -62.03 20.70 77.16
N GLU A 776 -61.62 21.98 77.16
CA GLU A 776 -60.63 22.55 78.09
C GLU A 776 -61.27 23.18 79.35
N THR A 777 -62.48 22.75 79.73
CA THR A 777 -63.21 23.31 80.89
C THR A 777 -63.69 22.21 81.83
N THR A 778 -63.31 22.32 83.11
CA THR A 778 -63.91 21.56 84.21
C THR A 778 -64.95 22.41 84.92
N TYR A 779 -66.17 21.92 85.07
CA TYR A 779 -67.19 22.54 85.92
C TYR A 779 -67.10 21.96 87.33
N VAL A 780 -66.81 22.81 88.32
CA VAL A 780 -66.75 22.43 89.74
C VAL A 780 -68.09 22.77 90.40
N ASP A 781 -68.79 21.75 90.91
CA ASP A 781 -70.08 21.91 91.56
C ASP A 781 -70.23 21.07 92.86
N VAL A 782 -71.36 21.23 93.55
CA VAL A 782 -71.63 20.59 94.86
C VAL A 782 -72.31 19.23 94.72
N LEU A 783 -72.54 18.72 93.50
CA LEU A 783 -73.45 17.60 93.22
C LEU A 783 -72.77 16.38 92.58
N ALA A 784 -71.52 16.47 92.16
CA ALA A 784 -70.86 15.43 91.35
C ALA A 784 -70.49 14.09 92.06
N GLU A 785 -70.86 13.87 93.33
CA GLU A 785 -70.32 12.75 94.14
C GLU A 785 -71.08 11.40 94.04
N THR A 786 -72.06 11.23 93.14
CA THR A 786 -72.87 9.98 93.06
C THR A 786 -72.67 9.15 91.78
N GLY A 787 -71.81 8.13 91.84
CA GLY A 787 -71.81 7.04 90.84
C GLY A 787 -70.64 6.04 90.91
N ALA A 788 -70.93 4.79 91.31
CA ALA A 788 -70.00 3.65 91.19
C ALA A 788 -70.58 2.55 90.24
N ALA A 789 -69.70 1.78 89.59
CA ALA A 789 -70.01 0.80 88.52
C ALA A 789 -70.96 -0.36 88.97
N THR A 790 -71.60 -1.20 88.12
CA THR A 790 -71.04 -2.11 87.07
C THR A 790 -72.19 -2.76 86.19
N PRO A 791 -72.07 -3.86 85.38
CA PRO A 791 -72.33 -3.94 83.90
C PRO A 791 -73.54 -4.86 83.46
N PRO A 792 -73.67 -5.47 82.23
CA PRO A 792 -73.38 -5.10 80.80
C PRO A 792 -74.55 -5.34 79.76
N ALA A 793 -74.45 -4.73 78.56
CA ALA A 793 -74.96 -5.18 77.20
C ALA A 793 -76.50 -5.38 76.94
N PRO A 794 -77.01 -5.53 75.67
CA PRO A 794 -76.51 -5.17 74.32
C PRO A 794 -77.51 -4.40 73.37
N MET A 795 -76.98 -3.94 72.21
CA MET A 795 -77.64 -3.84 70.86
C MET A 795 -78.64 -2.71 70.44
N ARG A 796 -78.44 -2.25 69.18
CA ARG A 796 -79.39 -1.68 68.16
C ARG A 796 -79.72 -0.17 68.07
N VAL A 797 -78.96 0.53 67.20
CA VAL A 797 -79.32 1.10 65.85
C VAL A 797 -80.66 1.88 65.62
N VAL A 798 -80.56 2.89 64.73
CA VAL A 798 -81.56 3.76 64.04
C VAL A 798 -81.73 5.16 64.69
N GLY A 799 -81.59 6.31 63.99
CA GLY A 799 -81.09 6.56 62.61
C GLY A 799 -81.52 7.93 62.01
N GLY A 800 -80.73 8.47 61.08
CA GLY A 800 -81.06 9.62 60.19
C GLY A 800 -80.59 11.02 60.65
N LEU A 801 -80.35 12.00 59.76
CA LEU A 801 -80.32 12.01 58.29
C LEU A 801 -79.75 13.34 57.73
N GLY A 802 -79.07 13.33 56.56
CA GLY A 802 -78.65 14.51 55.76
C GLY A 802 -77.12 14.70 55.69
N ALA A 803 -76.34 14.20 54.72
CA ALA A 803 -76.41 14.15 53.24
C ALA A 803 -76.14 15.55 52.61
N VAL A 804 -75.13 15.76 51.76
CA VAL A 804 -75.08 15.52 50.27
C VAL A 804 -73.73 16.09 49.78
N LEU A 805 -72.93 15.58 48.82
CA LEU A 805 -72.94 14.39 47.92
C LEU A 805 -71.48 14.07 47.46
N VAL A 806 -71.27 12.96 46.74
CA VAL A 806 -70.08 12.64 45.91
C VAL A 806 -70.56 12.12 44.55
N ALA A 807 -69.83 12.37 43.46
CA ALA A 807 -70.00 11.68 42.17
C ALA A 807 -68.83 10.72 41.91
N ALA A 808 -69.11 9.53 41.38
CA ALA A 808 -68.17 8.41 41.28
C ALA A 808 -67.93 7.97 39.82
N GLY A 809 -66.89 7.16 39.61
CA GLY A 809 -66.63 6.52 38.31
C GLY A 809 -65.59 5.41 38.42
N LEU A 810 -66.04 4.17 38.65
CA LEU A 810 -65.22 2.97 38.65
C LEU A 810 -65.99 1.87 37.90
N LEU A 811 -65.34 1.13 37.02
CA LEU A 811 -65.92 -0.06 36.39
C LEU A 811 -64.88 -1.17 36.28
N VAL A 812 -65.23 -2.34 36.80
CA VAL A 812 -64.53 -3.61 36.57
C VAL A 812 -65.58 -4.61 36.11
N ALA A 813 -65.25 -5.41 35.10
CA ALA A 813 -66.00 -6.61 34.73
C ALA A 813 -65.03 -7.80 34.71
N ALA A 814 -65.50 -8.97 35.15
CA ALA A 814 -64.64 -10.10 35.49
C ALA A 814 -64.68 -11.23 34.44
N GLY A 815 -63.58 -12.00 34.40
CA GLY A 815 -63.67 -13.46 34.35
C GLY A 815 -63.15 -14.16 33.09
N ALA A 816 -62.08 -14.94 33.25
CA ALA A 816 -62.07 -16.38 32.94
C ALA A 816 -60.78 -17.05 33.44
N ARG A 817 -60.86 -18.33 33.83
CA ARG A 817 -59.70 -19.18 34.18
C ARG A 817 -59.15 -19.86 32.93
N ARG A 818 -57.82 -20.07 32.87
CA ARG A 818 -57.17 -21.39 32.66
C ARG A 818 -55.63 -21.29 32.75
N ARG A 819 -54.99 -22.29 33.36
CA ARG A 819 -53.58 -22.69 33.12
C ARG A 819 -53.60 -23.85 32.10
N PRO A 820 -52.53 -24.08 31.30
CA PRO A 820 -51.48 -25.00 31.77
C PRO A 820 -50.04 -24.67 31.33
N ALA A 821 -49.08 -25.14 32.15
CA ALA A 821 -47.76 -25.74 31.85
C ALA A 821 -46.68 -25.03 30.93
N PRO A 822 -45.37 -25.36 31.10
CA PRO A 822 -44.25 -24.71 30.39
C PRO A 822 -43.58 -25.57 29.29
N ALA A 823 -42.86 -24.90 28.36
CA ALA A 823 -41.78 -25.42 27.49
C ALA A 823 -40.96 -24.21 26.99
N THR A 824 -39.63 -24.07 27.19
CA THR A 824 -38.47 -24.62 26.43
C THR A 824 -38.41 -24.34 24.91
N SER A 825 -37.20 -23.93 24.46
CA SER A 825 -36.61 -24.02 23.10
C SER A 825 -36.55 -22.79 22.18
N ALA A 826 -35.42 -22.06 22.26
CA ALA A 826 -34.39 -21.83 21.22
C ALA A 826 -34.69 -21.31 19.79
N ALA A 827 -33.65 -20.61 19.25
CA ALA A 827 -33.23 -20.44 17.85
C ALA A 827 -33.95 -19.36 16.99
N THR A 828 -33.38 -18.15 16.80
CA THR A 828 -32.37 -17.68 15.79
C THR A 828 -33.05 -16.89 14.62
N PRO A 829 -32.37 -16.40 13.56
CA PRO A 829 -32.24 -14.95 13.31
C PRO A 829 -32.82 -14.50 11.94
N GLU A 830 -32.64 -13.22 11.57
CA GLU A 830 -32.38 -12.70 10.18
C GLU A 830 -32.47 -11.16 10.20
N THR A 831 -31.36 -10.45 10.00
CA THR A 831 -30.94 -9.76 8.75
C THR A 831 -31.92 -8.73 8.19
N HIS A 832 -31.52 -7.46 8.27
CA HIS A 832 -31.43 -6.58 7.11
C HIS A 832 -30.31 -5.56 7.29
#